data_AF-A0AAT9L1X1-F1
#
_entry.id   AF-A0AAT9L1X1-F1
#
_cell.length_a   1.000
_cell.length_b   1.000
_cell.length_c   1.000
_cell.angle_alpha   90.00
_cell.angle_beta   90.00
_cell.angle_gamma   90.00
#
_symmetry.space_group_name_H-M   'P 1'
#
loop_
_entity.id
_entity.type
_entity.pdbx_description
1 polymer ?
#
loop_
_entity_poly.entity_id
_entity_poly.type
_entity_poly.pdbx_seq_one_letter_code
_entity_poly.pdbx_strand_id
1 'polypeptide(L)'
;MDPLFTSLGARAASLAAGPIVRKIFVTHTPGAGLLTERTPLARRVAWGGNQSGVSTKDVRRLVRQLVKETLDSDPELHRLRHEPEPLVEALSQTILALGDLDIDDAQAVYLKHDGLAMLLKRAKPQVRKDLPESLTPLYDTILGVCCLHVLEFFSSRPEFAARTQIEHTAMLHEQDRILLSLLERLPDPKSNDTLFEKTYSESLVRRYDELTIFGLDLRNASDNAWPLDTAYLSLETINGGRYDSAEMADYPTTENTVDTPTADAPQRVEKALAGRPRVLMRGVAGSGKTTLIQWLAITAARQEFTDELYGLNILIPFVLPLRTLTRDGRTALPTPDQFLHSVDNMQAGAQPGGWAQRVMSQGRALLLIDGLDEVSEDYRRKTRDWLHNILKEFPETRCVITARPSAVPENWLAKEKFAELALSPMRRPDVHIFVRRWHEAAIKCADSSMTENLESFAQSLLETIDTKPDMARLTTNPLMCALVCALHRDKRGMLPRGRKALYAAALRMLLIERDDQRHISAIEGVSLTEEDQVLLLQRIAYWLIRNGQSEARKETALRMVEEAIPRMPSIRTQAADDQLSTRVFNHLLSRSGLLREPSTDTVEFVHRTFQDYLGARAAIEDEDIKYLIQQAHHDQWEDVIRMAVSHCRPKERVALLTGIINRGDTEAMFRHRLYLLSLVCLEHSPELDPDLQDRIQQRAGTLLPPESIEDAEVLAQVGPVLLELLPGPSGLTVVQACATIRAASLVGGDAALHAIAKFVNDHRPQVKSEVVNAWDRFDIVEYAKTVLNRGHFSIAVRSTEQAAACKHIKNSTVFACVGNGAGEKMAPLLPKWVEILTIADDQESADLGHLGEFSQLTTLVLIRCPQVSSVERLSRASNLKTLMLDSMYLDDYESLQSVPSLQSLIIRDPLGYTQISSLPDLPNIVSLLLEGQFDWDTLWAKFPRLISLSIETVTPIGSLQWLDRWQSLESLSISARDQSEGVTSGLENVPYMRELTLKFILPAYVGDKDLEEMIKPLPRLEKLTLEWDKGQLAVVDISRLARLMPNLAISLKGAHKIRGTENVARERLNIIE
;
A
#
# COMPACT_ATOMS: atom_id res chain seq x y z
N MET A 1 58.90 48.00 27.51
CA MET A 1 58.82 49.20 28.36
C MET A 1 57.35 49.41 28.68
N ASP A 2 56.98 49.10 29.92
CA ASP A 2 55.67 49.42 30.50
C ASP A 2 55.45 50.95 30.57
N PRO A 3 54.20 51.42 30.67
CA PRO A 3 53.77 52.73 30.19
C PRO A 3 54.20 53.85 31.14
N LEU A 4 55.21 54.64 30.75
CA LEU A 4 55.60 55.88 31.42
C LEU A 4 54.69 57.05 31.02
N PHE A 5 53.37 56.86 31.11
CA PHE A 5 52.41 57.97 31.06
C PHE A 5 51.30 57.74 32.08
N THR A 6 51.37 58.46 33.19
CA THR A 6 50.34 58.37 34.23
C THR A 6 49.02 58.99 33.73
N SER A 7 47.89 58.56 34.32
CA SER A 7 46.56 59.14 34.05
C SER A 7 46.48 60.65 34.30
N LEU A 8 47.44 61.21 35.05
CA LEU A 8 47.61 62.64 35.30
C LEU A 8 48.08 63.39 34.05
N GLY A 9 49.08 62.89 33.32
CA GLY A 9 49.56 63.51 32.07
C GLY A 9 48.50 63.55 30.97
N ALA A 10 47.74 62.46 30.81
CA ALA A 10 46.63 62.41 29.84
C ALA A 10 45.47 63.36 30.23
N ARG A 11 45.16 63.49 31.53
CA ARG A 11 44.16 64.45 32.04
C ARG A 11 44.60 65.90 31.81
N ALA A 12 45.85 66.23 32.04
CA ALA A 12 46.40 67.56 31.78
C ALA A 12 46.39 67.91 30.28
N ALA A 13 46.83 66.98 29.42
CA ALA A 13 46.74 67.14 27.97
C ALA A 13 45.30 67.36 27.49
N SER A 14 44.33 66.66 28.10
CA SER A 14 42.91 66.80 27.78
C SER A 14 42.35 68.19 28.19
N LEU A 15 42.70 68.69 29.37
CA LEU A 15 42.31 70.03 29.85
C LEU A 15 42.87 71.15 28.98
N ALA A 16 44.09 70.99 28.48
CA ALA A 16 44.79 71.93 27.60
C ALA A 16 44.31 71.86 26.13
N ALA A 17 43.95 70.66 25.64
CA ALA A 17 43.58 70.43 24.24
C ALA A 17 42.24 71.08 23.85
N GLY A 18 41.23 71.04 24.72
CA GLY A 18 39.88 71.55 24.40
C GLY A 18 39.84 73.02 23.91
N PRO A 19 40.41 73.99 24.66
CA PRO A 19 40.48 75.39 24.24
C PRO A 19 41.31 75.62 22.97
N ILE A 20 42.33 74.78 22.74
CA ILE A 20 43.24 74.85 21.59
C ILE A 20 42.55 74.35 20.32
N VAL A 21 41.84 73.23 20.40
CA VAL A 21 41.06 72.64 19.29
C VAL A 21 39.98 73.61 18.82
N ARG A 22 39.31 74.35 19.72
CA ARG A 22 38.34 75.38 19.34
C ARG A 22 38.94 76.55 18.55
N LYS A 23 40.23 76.88 18.76
CA LYS A 23 40.94 77.94 18.01
C LYS A 23 41.44 77.46 16.63
N ILE A 24 41.54 76.15 16.47
CA ILE A 24 42.03 75.47 15.27
C ILE A 24 40.95 75.36 14.18
N PHE A 25 39.67 75.37 14.55
CA PHE A 25 38.56 75.29 13.59
C PHE A 25 37.84 76.63 13.43
N VAL A 26 37.37 76.92 12.21
CA VAL A 26 36.62 78.16 11.92
C VAL A 26 35.26 78.11 12.63
N THR A 27 34.91 79.17 13.36
CA THR A 27 33.69 79.27 14.18
C THR A 27 32.50 79.94 13.48
N HIS A 28 32.57 80.24 12.19
CA HIS A 28 31.43 80.83 11.46
C HIS A 28 30.54 79.79 10.78
N THR A 29 29.24 80.07 10.91
CA THR A 29 28.08 79.40 10.36
C THR A 29 27.87 79.70 8.87
N PRO A 30 27.61 78.65 8.07
CA PRO A 30 26.53 78.68 7.10
C PRO A 30 25.49 77.64 7.52
N GLY A 31 24.31 78.10 7.93
CA GLY A 31 23.21 77.24 8.37
C GLY A 31 22.90 76.15 7.36
N ALA A 32 22.68 74.92 7.84
CA ALA A 32 22.23 73.70 7.15
C ALA A 32 21.84 73.90 5.67
N GLY A 33 22.82 74.19 4.83
CA GLY A 33 22.60 74.40 3.41
C GLY A 33 22.24 73.05 2.83
N LEU A 34 21.17 72.99 2.05
CA LEU A 34 20.85 71.89 1.13
C LEU A 34 21.90 71.81 0.00
N LEU A 35 23.18 71.92 0.34
CA LEU A 35 24.30 71.68 -0.55
C LEU A 35 24.58 70.18 -0.48
N THR A 36 24.23 69.51 -1.56
CA THR A 36 24.54 68.10 -1.87
C THR A 36 26.05 67.79 -1.93
N GLU A 37 26.91 68.78 -1.71
CA GLU A 37 28.36 68.63 -1.80
C GLU A 37 29.02 68.44 -0.42
N ARG A 38 29.82 67.37 -0.33
CA ARG A 38 30.66 67.06 0.83
C ARG A 38 31.54 68.26 1.16
N THR A 39 31.67 68.58 2.45
CA THR A 39 32.59 69.63 2.91
C THR A 39 33.80 68.95 3.55
N PRO A 40 34.93 68.83 2.83
CA PRO A 40 36.11 68.16 3.38
C PRO A 40 36.61 68.87 4.64
N LEU A 41 37.25 68.12 5.54
CA LEU A 41 37.92 68.67 6.73
C LEU A 41 38.88 69.83 6.40
N ALA A 42 39.48 69.80 5.21
CA ALA A 42 40.31 70.86 4.64
C ALA A 42 39.66 72.26 4.65
N ARG A 43 38.33 72.34 4.50
CA ARG A 43 37.60 73.63 4.51
C ARG A 43 37.16 74.06 5.91
N ARG A 44 37.39 73.23 6.93
CA ARG A 44 36.89 73.45 8.31
C ARG A 44 37.98 73.89 9.28
N VAL A 45 39.24 73.56 8.98
CA VAL A 45 40.41 74.04 9.72
C VAL A 45 40.67 75.52 9.44
N ALA A 46 41.21 76.25 10.41
CA ALA A 46 41.47 77.69 10.34
C ALA A 46 42.75 78.05 9.56
N TRP A 47 43.37 77.06 8.92
CA TRP A 47 44.49 77.18 7.99
C TRP A 47 44.16 76.34 6.74
N GLY A 48 44.46 76.87 5.55
CA GLY A 48 44.09 76.20 4.29
C GLY A 48 42.66 76.56 3.85
N GLY A 49 42.52 76.99 2.60
CA GLY A 49 41.29 77.60 2.06
C GLY A 49 41.24 79.14 2.19
N ASN A 50 40.32 79.78 1.46
CA ASN A 50 40.24 81.25 1.23
C ASN A 50 39.95 82.13 2.48
N GLN A 51 39.97 81.59 3.70
CA GLN A 51 39.71 82.34 4.94
C GLN A 51 40.73 81.94 6.02
N SER A 52 41.94 82.49 5.93
CA SER A 52 43.07 82.18 6.82
C SER A 52 43.14 83.13 8.02
N GLY A 53 42.57 82.72 9.15
CA GLY A 53 42.69 83.45 10.42
C GLY A 53 43.88 83.02 11.29
N VAL A 54 44.44 81.82 11.07
CA VAL A 54 45.48 81.21 11.91
C VAL A 54 46.65 80.76 11.05
N SER A 55 47.86 81.25 11.33
CA SER A 55 49.07 80.85 10.60
C SER A 55 49.61 79.51 11.09
N THR A 56 50.42 78.83 10.28
CA THR A 56 51.16 77.61 10.70
C THR A 56 52.04 77.86 11.93
N LYS A 57 52.52 79.09 12.13
CA LYS A 57 53.24 79.50 13.34
C LYS A 57 52.35 79.53 14.59
N ASP A 58 51.07 79.85 14.43
CA ASP A 58 50.09 79.88 15.52
C ASP A 58 49.71 78.47 15.98
N VAL A 59 49.53 77.53 15.04
CA VAL A 59 49.32 76.10 15.37
C VAL A 59 50.52 75.55 16.14
N ARG A 60 51.74 75.85 15.70
CA ARG A 60 52.97 75.46 16.43
C ARG A 60 53.05 76.11 17.81
N ARG A 61 52.61 77.36 17.97
CA ARG A 61 52.56 78.03 19.29
C ARG A 61 51.58 77.33 20.23
N LEU A 62 50.40 76.94 19.73
CA LEU A 62 49.39 76.24 20.50
C LEU A 62 49.83 74.82 20.88
N VAL A 63 50.41 74.07 19.94
CA VAL A 63 50.97 72.74 20.23
C VAL A 63 52.13 72.83 21.24
N ARG A 64 52.99 73.86 21.14
CA ARG A 64 54.04 74.10 22.13
C ARG A 64 53.46 74.36 23.52
N GLN A 65 52.37 75.11 23.61
CA GLN A 65 51.67 75.34 24.87
C GLN A 65 51.08 74.04 25.43
N LEU A 66 50.41 73.24 24.60
CA LEU A 66 49.86 71.93 24.98
C LEU A 66 50.94 70.98 25.51
N VAL A 67 52.07 70.86 24.80
CA VAL A 67 53.19 70.02 25.20
C VAL A 67 53.80 70.54 26.50
N LYS A 68 53.98 71.86 26.65
CA LYS A 68 54.50 72.45 27.89
C LYS A 68 53.59 72.16 29.09
N GLU A 69 52.28 72.40 28.96
CA GLU A 69 51.31 72.15 30.04
C GLU A 69 51.25 70.67 30.41
N THR A 70 51.39 69.77 29.43
CA THR A 70 51.43 68.31 29.64
C THR A 70 52.70 67.89 30.39
N LEU A 71 53.86 68.43 30.01
CA LEU A 71 55.15 68.15 30.66
C LEU A 71 55.26 68.76 32.06
N ASP A 72 54.63 69.92 32.29
CA ASP A 72 54.63 70.62 33.58
C ASP A 72 53.72 69.93 34.62
N SER A 73 52.72 69.19 34.16
CA SER A 73 51.71 68.55 35.03
C SER A 73 52.10 67.15 35.53
N ASP A 74 53.13 66.53 34.95
CA ASP A 74 53.61 65.20 35.34
C ASP A 74 55.08 65.26 35.81
N PRO A 75 55.36 64.98 37.09
CA PRO A 75 56.71 64.96 37.65
C PRO A 75 57.65 63.96 36.97
N GLU A 76 57.12 62.85 36.43
CA GLU A 76 57.93 61.82 35.77
C GLU A 76 58.46 62.29 34.40
N LEU A 77 57.78 63.26 33.78
CA LEU A 77 58.14 63.81 32.47
C LEU A 77 59.08 65.02 32.56
N HIS A 78 59.43 65.47 33.77
CA HIS A 78 60.30 66.64 33.98
C HIS A 78 61.69 66.49 33.34
N ARG A 79 62.19 65.26 33.12
CA ARG A 79 63.46 65.01 32.42
C ARG A 79 63.43 65.40 30.94
N LEU A 80 62.25 65.35 30.30
CA LEU A 80 62.04 65.68 28.88
C LEU A 80 61.81 67.18 28.64
N ARG A 81 61.79 67.98 29.72
CA ARG A 81 61.53 69.43 29.68
C ARG A 81 62.64 70.22 28.98
N HIS A 82 63.84 69.65 28.88
CA HIS A 82 65.01 70.31 28.28
C HIS A 82 65.05 70.21 26.74
N GLU A 83 64.31 69.29 26.10
CA GLU A 83 64.26 69.12 24.64
C GLU A 83 62.85 68.80 24.08
N PRO A 84 61.81 69.64 24.29
CA PRO A 84 60.46 69.37 23.79
C PRO A 84 60.29 69.67 22.28
N GLU A 85 61.28 70.29 21.64
CA GLU A 85 61.14 70.87 20.31
C GLU A 85 60.88 69.83 19.20
N PRO A 86 61.51 68.62 19.19
CA PRO A 86 61.18 67.58 18.22
C PRO A 86 59.74 67.06 18.34
N LEU A 87 59.22 66.93 19.56
CA LEU A 87 57.84 66.50 19.83
C LEU A 87 56.82 67.56 19.40
N VAL A 88 57.11 68.84 19.67
CA VAL A 88 56.27 69.97 19.25
C VAL A 88 56.21 70.07 17.73
N GLU A 89 57.34 69.91 17.04
CA GLU A 89 57.39 69.93 15.58
C GLU A 89 56.60 68.76 14.99
N ALA A 90 56.80 67.54 15.52
CA ALA A 90 56.09 66.36 15.06
C ALA A 90 54.58 66.45 15.23
N LEU A 91 54.09 66.84 16.43
CA LEU A 91 52.66 67.02 16.66
C LEU A 91 52.08 68.15 15.81
N SER A 92 52.83 69.24 15.59
CA SER A 92 52.37 70.35 14.74
C SER A 92 52.19 69.90 13.30
N GLN A 93 53.17 69.19 12.72
CA GLN A 93 53.10 68.71 11.35
C GLN A 93 51.96 67.68 11.15
N THR A 94 51.74 66.82 12.13
CA THR A 94 50.66 65.82 12.07
C THR A 94 49.28 66.44 12.24
N ILE A 95 49.12 67.42 13.13
CA ILE A 95 47.83 68.14 13.31
C ILE A 95 47.52 69.00 12.07
N LEU A 96 48.53 69.63 11.48
CA LEU A 96 48.36 70.41 10.24
C LEU A 96 47.81 69.54 9.08
N ALA A 97 48.10 68.23 9.08
CA ALA A 97 47.59 67.28 8.10
C ALA A 97 46.07 67.05 8.15
N LEU A 98 45.37 67.51 9.20
CA LEU A 98 43.90 67.56 9.21
C LEU A 98 43.35 68.39 8.02
N GLY A 99 44.11 69.39 7.58
CA GLY A 99 43.77 70.21 6.42
C GLY A 99 43.95 69.50 5.07
N ASP A 100 44.62 68.34 5.04
CA ASP A 100 44.93 67.58 3.83
C ASP A 100 44.00 66.36 3.65
N LEU A 101 43.13 66.06 4.63
CA LEU A 101 42.26 64.88 4.60
C LEU A 101 40.96 65.12 3.80
N ASP A 102 40.70 64.25 2.82
CA ASP A 102 39.45 64.19 2.05
C ASP A 102 38.40 63.30 2.73
N ILE A 103 38.13 63.60 4.00
CA ILE A 103 37.01 63.02 4.76
C ILE A 103 36.20 64.17 5.36
N ASP A 104 34.94 63.92 5.68
CA ASP A 104 34.11 64.88 6.42
C ASP A 104 34.04 64.55 7.92
N ASP A 105 33.29 65.37 8.67
CA ASP A 105 33.11 65.23 10.10
C ASP A 105 32.31 63.99 10.51
N ALA A 106 31.32 63.57 9.73
CA ALA A 106 30.53 62.38 9.99
C ALA A 106 31.40 61.12 9.86
N GLN A 107 32.17 61.02 8.76
CA GLN A 107 33.14 59.95 8.54
C GLN A 107 34.23 59.93 9.62
N ALA A 108 34.75 61.08 10.03
CA ALA A 108 35.72 61.17 11.10
C ALA A 108 35.16 60.61 12.43
N VAL A 109 33.89 60.87 12.75
CA VAL A 109 33.23 60.33 13.95
C VAL A 109 33.02 58.82 13.85
N TYR A 110 32.63 58.27 12.69
CA TYR A 110 32.53 56.81 12.49
C TYR A 110 33.86 56.09 12.71
N LEU A 111 34.98 56.71 12.30
CA LEU A 111 36.33 56.15 12.47
C LEU A 111 36.80 56.12 13.92
N LYS A 112 36.14 56.88 14.83
CA LYS A 112 36.56 57.11 16.21
C LYS A 112 37.96 57.74 16.30
N HIS A 113 38.38 58.13 17.50
CA HIS A 113 39.61 58.89 17.70
C HIS A 113 40.87 58.12 17.24
N ASP A 114 40.89 56.80 17.42
CA ASP A 114 42.03 55.96 17.03
C ASP A 114 42.16 55.85 15.51
N GLY A 115 41.03 55.71 14.80
CA GLY A 115 41.00 55.68 13.34
C GLY A 115 41.44 57.00 12.74
N LEU A 116 40.98 58.13 13.31
CA LEU A 116 41.41 59.46 12.88
C LEU A 116 42.91 59.69 13.13
N ALA A 117 43.42 59.31 14.30
CA ALA A 117 44.84 59.38 14.62
C ALA A 117 45.69 58.52 13.66
N MET A 118 45.20 57.35 13.26
CA MET A 118 45.87 56.49 12.30
C MET A 118 45.94 57.12 10.91
N LEU A 119 44.86 57.77 10.44
CA LEU A 119 44.85 58.47 9.16
C LEU A 119 45.83 59.65 9.15
N LEU A 120 45.87 60.45 10.22
CA LEU A 120 46.82 61.55 10.33
C LEU A 120 48.29 61.07 10.33
N LYS A 121 48.57 59.96 11.03
CA LYS A 121 49.91 59.33 10.98
C LYS A 121 50.26 58.83 9.58
N ARG A 122 49.29 58.27 8.84
CA ARG A 122 49.48 57.81 7.45
C ARG A 122 49.68 58.98 6.47
N ALA A 123 49.04 60.12 6.71
CA ALA A 123 49.20 61.31 5.87
C ALA A 123 50.61 61.91 5.95
N LYS A 124 51.28 61.81 7.11
CA LYS A 124 52.67 62.28 7.30
C LYS A 124 53.54 61.18 7.95
N PRO A 125 53.90 60.11 7.20
CA PRO A 125 54.57 58.95 7.76
C PRO A 125 56.02 59.21 8.17
N GLN A 126 56.67 60.24 7.60
CA GLN A 126 58.06 60.59 7.93
C GLN A 126 58.21 61.22 9.31
N VAL A 127 57.18 61.94 9.78
CA VAL A 127 57.18 62.63 11.08
C VAL A 127 57.41 61.67 12.25
N ARG A 128 56.82 60.47 12.18
CA ARG A 128 57.03 59.44 13.21
C ARG A 128 58.41 58.79 13.12
N LYS A 129 59.02 58.73 11.94
CA LYS A 129 60.35 58.12 11.73
C LYS A 129 61.49 59.01 12.22
N ASP A 130 61.30 60.33 12.12
CA ASP A 130 62.30 61.31 12.56
C ASP A 130 62.23 61.60 14.08
N LEU A 131 61.25 61.04 14.78
CA LEU A 131 61.06 61.22 16.21
C LEU A 131 61.87 60.18 17.01
N PRO A 132 62.63 60.57 18.04
CA PRO A 132 63.33 59.64 18.92
C PRO A 132 62.37 58.62 19.56
N GLU A 133 62.81 57.36 19.67
CA GLU A 133 61.97 56.27 20.25
C GLU A 133 61.45 56.59 21.66
N SER A 134 62.19 57.40 22.43
CA SER A 134 61.79 57.85 23.76
C SER A 134 60.59 58.81 23.77
N LEU A 135 60.30 59.49 22.67
CA LEU A 135 59.22 60.48 22.54
C LEU A 135 57.98 59.93 21.80
N THR A 136 58.10 58.76 21.15
CA THR A 136 57.02 58.14 20.37
C THR A 136 55.75 57.80 21.17
N PRO A 137 55.82 57.22 22.38
CA PRO A 137 54.62 56.92 23.18
C PRO A 137 53.87 58.20 23.59
N LEU A 138 54.63 59.26 23.89
CA LEU A 138 54.09 60.56 24.28
C LEU A 138 53.42 61.26 23.10
N TYR A 139 54.05 61.22 21.93
CA TYR A 139 53.44 61.66 20.67
C TYR A 139 52.12 60.95 20.38
N ASP A 140 52.10 59.61 20.46
CA ASP A 140 50.90 58.82 20.16
C ASP A 140 49.75 59.13 21.13
N THR A 141 50.07 59.39 22.40
CA THR A 141 49.09 59.73 23.46
C THR A 141 48.51 61.13 23.25
N ILE A 142 49.36 62.16 23.08
CA ILE A 142 48.88 63.53 22.88
C ILE A 142 48.07 63.63 21.58
N LEU A 143 48.51 62.96 20.51
CA LEU A 143 47.77 62.95 19.25
C LEU A 143 46.41 62.27 19.41
N GLY A 144 46.32 61.16 20.16
CA GLY A 144 45.05 60.49 20.45
C GLY A 144 44.07 61.40 21.21
N VAL A 145 44.56 62.12 22.22
CA VAL A 145 43.77 63.11 22.98
C VAL A 145 43.32 64.25 22.07
N CYS A 146 44.18 64.79 21.22
CA CYS A 146 43.81 65.81 20.24
C CYS A 146 42.71 65.31 19.29
N CYS A 147 42.82 64.09 18.77
CA CYS A 147 41.81 63.50 17.88
C CYS A 147 40.46 63.31 18.59
N LEU A 148 40.47 62.90 19.87
CA LEU A 148 39.25 62.78 20.67
C LEU A 148 38.54 64.13 20.81
N HIS A 149 39.27 65.20 21.15
CA HIS A 149 38.71 66.55 21.26
C HIS A 149 38.23 67.11 19.92
N VAL A 150 38.88 66.75 18.81
CA VAL A 150 38.41 67.08 17.45
C VAL A 150 37.04 66.43 17.18
N LEU A 151 36.86 65.16 17.54
CA LEU A 151 35.59 64.46 17.35
C LEU A 151 34.48 64.99 18.26
N GLU A 152 34.80 65.28 19.52
CA GLU A 152 33.86 65.91 20.46
C GLU A 152 33.43 67.30 19.97
N PHE A 153 34.35 68.05 19.37
CA PHE A 153 34.02 69.31 18.73
C PHE A 153 33.06 69.13 17.54
N PHE A 154 33.21 68.10 16.71
CA PHE A 154 32.28 67.81 15.62
C PHE A 154 30.90 67.38 16.11
N SER A 155 30.84 66.48 17.09
CA SER A 155 29.57 65.95 17.61
C SER A 155 28.75 67.00 18.39
N SER A 156 29.41 68.03 18.94
CA SER A 156 28.75 69.13 19.64
C SER A 156 28.10 70.19 18.73
N ARG A 157 28.22 70.08 17.39
CA ARG A 157 27.64 71.04 16.44
C ARG A 157 26.15 70.77 16.19
N PRO A 158 25.28 71.79 16.17
CA PRO A 158 23.83 71.60 15.97
C PRO A 158 23.45 70.87 14.68
N GLU A 159 24.24 71.02 13.62
CA GLU A 159 23.97 70.48 12.27
C GLU A 159 24.38 69.01 12.12
N PHE A 160 25.17 68.48 13.06
CA PHE A 160 25.73 67.13 12.98
C PHE A 160 24.63 66.06 13.05
N ALA A 161 23.63 66.25 13.91
CA ALA A 161 22.52 65.30 14.09
C ALA A 161 21.66 65.15 12.82
N ALA A 162 21.35 66.27 12.15
CA ALA A 162 20.57 66.24 10.91
C ALA A 162 21.34 65.59 9.75
N ARG A 163 22.65 65.84 9.65
CA ARG A 163 23.49 65.31 8.57
C ARG A 163 23.75 63.80 8.70
N THR A 164 24.02 63.33 9.92
CA THR A 164 24.20 61.89 10.21
C THR A 164 22.92 61.08 9.98
N GLN A 165 21.73 61.65 10.21
CA GLN A 165 20.47 61.01 9.86
C GLN A 165 20.33 60.77 8.35
N ILE A 166 20.67 61.76 7.51
CA ILE A 166 20.59 61.63 6.04
C ILE A 166 21.52 60.51 5.55
N GLU A 167 22.74 60.42 6.08
CA GLU A 167 23.69 59.36 5.72
C GLU A 167 23.23 57.97 6.16
N HIS A 168 22.63 57.85 7.35
CA HIS A 168 22.03 56.59 7.80
C HIS A 168 20.90 56.12 6.88
N THR A 169 20.02 57.02 6.46
CA THR A 169 18.93 56.68 5.53
C THR A 169 19.47 56.21 4.18
N ALA A 170 20.51 56.87 3.65
CA ALA A 170 21.14 56.46 2.40
C ALA A 170 21.79 55.06 2.51
N MET A 171 22.42 54.74 3.64
CA MET A 171 23.05 53.43 3.87
C MET A 171 22.03 52.30 4.01
N LEU A 172 20.89 52.55 4.66
CA LEU A 172 19.78 51.58 4.76
C LEU A 172 19.19 51.26 3.38
N HIS A 173 18.96 52.27 2.53
CA HIS A 173 18.44 52.05 1.19
C HIS A 173 19.36 51.18 0.32
N GLU A 174 20.68 51.30 0.47
CA GLU A 174 21.63 50.47 -0.26
C GLU A 174 21.64 49.01 0.24
N GLN A 175 21.45 48.79 1.55
CA GLN A 175 21.31 47.45 2.12
C GLN A 175 20.04 46.74 1.61
N ASP A 176 18.90 47.44 1.58
CA ASP A 176 17.65 46.90 1.04
C ASP A 176 17.78 46.52 -0.44
N ARG A 177 18.46 47.36 -1.24
CA ARG A 177 18.73 47.09 -2.65
C ARG A 177 19.55 45.81 -2.85
N ILE A 178 20.58 45.60 -2.02
CA ILE A 178 21.40 44.38 -2.07
C ILE A 178 20.57 43.16 -1.68
N LEU A 179 19.76 43.26 -0.62
CA LEU A 179 18.94 42.15 -0.13
C LEU A 179 17.91 41.68 -1.17
N LEU A 180 17.24 42.63 -1.83
CA LEU A 180 16.29 42.34 -2.91
C LEU A 180 16.97 41.63 -4.09
N SER A 181 18.19 42.04 -4.46
CA SER A 181 18.95 41.41 -5.54
C SER A 181 19.40 39.97 -5.26
N LEU A 182 19.54 39.59 -3.98
CA LEU A 182 19.86 38.23 -3.57
C LEU A 182 18.63 37.32 -3.59
N LEU A 183 17.45 37.86 -3.22
CA LEU A 183 16.19 37.13 -3.27
C LEU A 183 15.77 36.79 -4.71
N GLU A 184 16.03 37.67 -5.68
CA GLU A 184 15.77 37.41 -7.10
C GLU A 184 16.68 36.33 -7.72
N ARG A 185 17.82 36.00 -7.08
CA ARG A 185 18.82 35.06 -7.62
C ARG A 185 18.72 33.63 -7.05
N LEU A 186 17.85 33.39 -6.07
CA LEU A 186 17.57 32.05 -5.56
C LEU A 186 16.34 31.49 -6.29
N PRO A 187 16.45 30.44 -7.13
CA PRO A 187 15.27 29.83 -7.74
C PRO A 187 14.35 29.27 -6.66
N ASP A 188 13.04 29.44 -6.84
CA ASP A 188 12.01 28.83 -5.97
C ASP A 188 12.30 27.32 -5.84
N PRO A 189 12.42 26.76 -4.62
CA PRO A 189 12.58 25.32 -4.40
C PRO A 189 11.57 24.48 -5.17
N LYS A 190 10.34 24.98 -5.38
CA LYS A 190 9.30 24.31 -6.17
C LYS A 190 9.64 24.19 -7.65
N SER A 191 10.33 25.19 -8.22
CA SER A 191 10.78 25.16 -9.61
C SER A 191 11.89 24.13 -9.84
N ASN A 192 12.83 24.01 -8.89
CA ASN A 192 13.87 22.98 -8.95
C ASN A 192 13.29 21.58 -8.75
N ASP A 193 12.34 21.42 -7.84
CA ASP A 193 11.62 20.17 -7.62
C ASP A 193 10.88 19.73 -8.90
N THR A 194 10.16 20.64 -9.56
CA THR A 194 9.39 20.32 -10.79
C THR A 194 10.31 19.91 -11.95
N LEU A 195 11.44 20.60 -12.11
CA LEU A 195 12.43 20.29 -13.14
C LEU A 195 13.09 18.93 -12.88
N PHE A 196 13.44 18.66 -11.62
CA PHE A 196 13.98 17.36 -11.21
C PHE A 196 12.95 16.23 -11.38
N GLU A 197 11.69 16.44 -10.97
CA GLU A 197 10.60 15.47 -11.12
C GLU A 197 10.44 15.04 -12.58
N LYS A 198 10.51 15.98 -13.54
CA LYS A 198 10.46 15.67 -14.97
C LYS A 198 11.65 14.79 -15.40
N THR A 199 12.87 15.17 -15.04
CA THR A 199 14.08 14.39 -15.38
C THR A 199 14.07 13.02 -14.71
N TYR A 200 13.57 12.93 -13.47
CA TYR A 200 13.41 11.68 -12.73
C TYR A 200 12.39 10.76 -13.40
N SER A 201 11.20 11.26 -13.77
CA SER A 201 10.19 10.50 -14.50
C SER A 201 10.71 9.99 -15.83
N GLU A 202 11.40 10.82 -16.63
CA GLU A 202 12.03 10.39 -17.88
C GLU A 202 13.08 9.30 -17.65
N SER A 203 13.87 9.40 -16.57
CA SER A 203 14.83 8.37 -16.19
C SER A 203 14.18 7.06 -15.75
N LEU A 204 13.02 7.12 -15.08
CA LEU A 204 12.27 5.93 -14.68
C LEU A 204 11.68 5.23 -15.89
N VAL A 205 11.07 5.97 -16.81
CA VAL A 205 10.56 5.41 -18.08
C VAL A 205 11.71 4.73 -18.82
N ARG A 206 12.85 5.40 -19.06
CA ARG A 206 14.00 4.76 -19.72
C ARG A 206 14.51 3.51 -19.01
N ARG A 207 14.41 3.43 -17.67
CA ARG A 207 14.90 2.28 -16.90
C ARG A 207 13.95 1.08 -16.92
N TYR A 208 12.64 1.31 -17.00
CA TYR A 208 11.63 0.26 -16.81
C TYR A 208 10.77 -0.02 -18.06
N ASP A 209 10.78 0.85 -19.07
CA ASP A 209 9.98 0.76 -20.31
C ASP A 209 10.51 -0.23 -21.32
N GLU A 210 11.60 -0.91 -20.97
CA GLU A 210 12.13 -2.03 -21.74
C GLU A 210 11.67 -3.33 -21.09
N LEU A 211 10.57 -3.90 -21.59
CA LEU A 211 10.14 -5.21 -21.16
C LEU A 211 10.93 -6.27 -21.92
N THR A 212 11.71 -7.09 -21.20
CA THR A 212 12.35 -8.26 -21.79
C THR A 212 11.29 -9.33 -22.07
N ILE A 213 10.75 -9.37 -23.29
CA ILE A 213 9.81 -10.41 -23.68
C ILE A 213 10.62 -11.65 -24.06
N PHE A 214 10.55 -12.67 -23.19
CA PHE A 214 11.19 -13.97 -23.44
C PHE A 214 10.80 -14.50 -24.82
N GLY A 215 11.82 -14.70 -25.67
CA GLY A 215 11.72 -15.22 -27.04
C GLY A 215 11.79 -14.19 -28.17
N LEU A 216 11.56 -12.91 -27.89
CA LEU A 216 11.61 -11.83 -28.90
C LEU A 216 12.94 -11.09 -28.87
N ASP A 217 13.36 -10.66 -27.69
CA ASP A 217 14.60 -9.87 -27.52
C ASP A 217 15.86 -10.75 -27.58
N LEU A 218 15.67 -12.06 -27.39
CA LEU A 218 16.72 -13.07 -27.44
C LEU A 218 17.32 -13.28 -28.85
N ARG A 219 16.60 -12.89 -29.91
CA ARG A 219 17.07 -13.01 -31.30
C ARG A 219 17.80 -11.76 -31.81
N ASN A 220 17.41 -10.55 -31.37
CA ASN A 220 17.93 -9.28 -31.89
C ASN A 220 18.27 -8.28 -30.77
N ALA A 221 19.30 -8.61 -29.97
CA ALA A 221 19.69 -7.86 -28.79
C ALA A 221 20.38 -6.49 -29.03
N SER A 222 20.22 -5.86 -30.20
CA SER A 222 20.89 -4.57 -30.47
C SER A 222 19.97 -3.36 -30.63
N ASP A 223 18.64 -3.49 -30.75
CA ASP A 223 17.76 -2.32 -30.89
C ASP A 223 16.25 -2.51 -30.57
N ASN A 224 15.79 -3.68 -30.09
CA ASN A 224 14.36 -3.93 -29.92
C ASN A 224 13.96 -4.04 -28.45
N ALA A 225 13.78 -2.90 -27.77
CA ALA A 225 13.06 -2.83 -26.50
C ALA A 225 11.55 -2.71 -26.76
N TRP A 226 10.74 -3.54 -26.09
CA TRP A 226 9.28 -3.48 -26.19
C TRP A 226 8.70 -2.55 -25.13
N PRO A 227 7.90 -1.54 -25.52
CA PRO A 227 7.25 -0.68 -24.55
C PRO A 227 6.23 -1.49 -23.74
N LEU A 228 6.31 -1.37 -22.42
CA LEU A 228 5.56 -2.17 -21.44
C LEU A 228 4.04 -1.96 -21.57
N ASP A 229 3.63 -0.80 -22.06
CA ASP A 229 2.23 -0.42 -22.34
C ASP A 229 1.51 -1.38 -23.32
N THR A 230 2.25 -1.92 -24.29
CA THR A 230 1.71 -2.75 -25.37
C THR A 230 1.64 -4.22 -24.96
N ALA A 231 2.51 -4.64 -24.04
CA ALA A 231 2.66 -6.03 -23.60
C ALA A 231 1.99 -6.35 -22.26
N TYR A 232 1.66 -5.36 -21.44
CA TYR A 232 1.05 -5.58 -20.13
C TYR A 232 -0.36 -6.18 -20.25
N LEU A 233 -0.56 -7.32 -19.61
CA LEU A 233 -1.85 -7.98 -19.45
C LEU A 233 -2.34 -7.75 -18.02
N SER A 234 -3.47 -7.07 -17.87
CA SER A 234 -4.14 -6.94 -16.58
C SER A 234 -4.50 -8.33 -16.06
N LEU A 235 -3.93 -8.74 -14.93
CA LEU A 235 -4.25 -10.01 -14.29
C LEU A 235 -5.42 -9.83 -13.32
N GLU A 236 -5.99 -10.94 -12.87
CA GLU A 236 -6.98 -10.92 -11.80
C GLU A 236 -6.35 -11.07 -10.42
N THR A 237 -7.02 -10.47 -9.44
CA THR A 237 -6.69 -10.56 -8.04
C THR A 237 -7.89 -11.01 -7.23
N ILE A 238 -7.60 -11.70 -6.13
CA ILE A 238 -8.57 -12.05 -5.09
C ILE A 238 -8.16 -11.35 -3.78
N ASN A 239 -9.14 -10.91 -2.99
CA ASN A 239 -8.86 -10.37 -1.65
C ASN A 239 -8.37 -11.52 -0.76
N GLY A 240 -7.12 -11.43 -0.30
CA GLY A 240 -6.46 -12.40 0.57
C GLY A 240 -6.67 -12.11 2.06
N GLY A 241 -7.88 -11.69 2.44
CA GLY A 241 -8.19 -11.42 3.84
C GLY A 241 -9.58 -10.86 4.04
N ARG A 242 -10.42 -11.61 4.79
CA ARG A 242 -11.51 -11.05 5.61
C ARG A 242 -12.09 -12.12 6.53
N TYR A 243 -11.75 -12.02 7.82
CA TYR A 243 -12.71 -12.18 8.91
C TYR A 243 -12.54 -10.99 9.84
N ASP A 244 -13.42 -10.00 9.69
CA ASP A 244 -13.78 -9.12 10.79
C ASP A 244 -15.29 -8.94 10.75
N SER A 245 -15.96 -9.97 11.24
CA SER A 245 -17.37 -9.97 11.63
C SER A 245 -17.55 -10.95 12.80
N ALA A 246 -16.67 -10.85 13.80
CA ALA A 246 -16.76 -11.62 15.04
C ALA A 246 -17.43 -10.85 16.19
N GLU A 247 -17.96 -9.65 15.93
CA GLU A 247 -18.80 -8.92 16.89
C GLU A 247 -20.19 -8.67 16.30
N MET A 248 -20.94 -9.74 16.03
CA MET A 248 -22.42 -9.76 15.93
C MET A 248 -22.91 -11.21 15.82
N ALA A 249 -22.52 -12.05 16.78
CA ALA A 249 -23.01 -13.41 16.90
C ALA A 249 -23.76 -13.57 18.23
N ASP A 250 -24.95 -12.96 18.31
CA ASP A 250 -25.97 -13.40 19.27
C ASP A 250 -27.36 -12.90 18.89
N TYR A 251 -27.96 -13.54 17.88
CA TYR A 251 -29.41 -13.61 17.71
C TYR A 251 -29.79 -14.93 17.03
N PRO A 252 -30.70 -15.75 17.61
CA PRO A 252 -31.18 -16.96 16.97
C PRO A 252 -32.30 -16.62 15.98
N THR A 253 -31.96 -16.60 14.69
CA THR A 253 -32.94 -16.44 13.60
C THR A 253 -33.73 -17.72 13.36
N THR A 254 -35.04 -17.55 13.30
CA THR A 254 -36.03 -18.52 12.82
C THR A 254 -35.82 -18.83 11.35
N GLU A 255 -36.18 -20.06 10.98
CA GLU A 255 -36.05 -20.68 9.66
C GLU A 255 -36.45 -19.75 8.50
N ASN A 256 -35.64 -19.77 7.43
CA ASN A 256 -35.79 -19.07 6.14
C ASN A 256 -35.42 -17.58 6.08
N THR A 257 -34.26 -17.20 6.62
CA THR A 257 -33.59 -15.93 6.25
C THR A 257 -32.35 -16.22 5.42
N VAL A 258 -32.22 -15.50 4.30
CA VAL A 258 -31.11 -15.61 3.34
C VAL A 258 -29.86 -15.07 4.01
N ASP A 259 -28.88 -15.95 4.27
CA ASP A 259 -27.56 -15.58 4.77
C ASP A 259 -26.93 -14.51 3.87
N THR A 260 -26.57 -13.38 4.48
CA THR A 260 -25.79 -12.29 3.87
C THR A 260 -24.46 -12.84 3.32
N PRO A 261 -24.14 -12.69 2.01
CA PRO A 261 -22.86 -13.15 1.49
C PRO A 261 -21.75 -12.10 1.70
N THR A 262 -20.83 -12.38 2.60
CA THR A 262 -19.48 -11.78 2.62
C THR A 262 -18.51 -12.61 1.76
N ALA A 263 -17.96 -12.03 0.68
CA ALA A 263 -16.59 -12.23 0.14
C ALA A 263 -16.50 -11.80 -1.35
N ASP A 264 -15.50 -10.99 -1.67
CA ASP A 264 -15.29 -10.32 -2.97
C ASP A 264 -14.96 -11.27 -4.14
N ALA A 265 -15.61 -11.06 -5.28
CA ALA A 265 -15.31 -11.72 -6.56
C ALA A 265 -13.90 -11.35 -7.08
N PRO A 266 -13.26 -12.20 -7.91
CA PRO A 266 -12.01 -11.84 -8.58
C PRO A 266 -12.16 -10.55 -9.38
N GLN A 267 -11.21 -9.63 -9.24
CA GLN A 267 -11.21 -8.34 -9.92
C GLN A 267 -9.89 -8.14 -10.65
N ARG A 268 -9.93 -7.47 -11.80
CA ARG A 268 -8.74 -6.99 -12.51
C ARG A 268 -7.89 -6.13 -11.57
N VAL A 269 -6.57 -6.23 -11.67
CA VAL A 269 -5.63 -5.54 -10.78
C VAL A 269 -5.93 -4.04 -10.68
N GLU A 270 -6.31 -3.39 -11.77
CA GLU A 270 -6.60 -1.96 -11.79
C GLU A 270 -7.77 -1.61 -10.87
N LYS A 271 -8.87 -2.35 -11.00
CA LYS A 271 -10.05 -2.19 -10.17
C LYS A 271 -9.77 -2.56 -8.71
N ALA A 272 -8.94 -3.57 -8.49
CA ALA A 272 -8.58 -3.99 -7.13
C ALA A 272 -7.63 -3.01 -6.44
N LEU A 273 -6.79 -2.27 -7.18
CA LEU A 273 -5.93 -1.22 -6.61
C LEU A 273 -6.70 0.09 -6.40
N ALA A 274 -7.77 0.32 -7.16
CA ALA A 274 -8.57 1.53 -7.07
C ALA A 274 -9.14 1.75 -5.65
N GLY A 275 -9.00 2.98 -5.13
CA GLY A 275 -9.47 3.36 -3.80
C GLY A 275 -8.68 2.76 -2.63
N ARG A 276 -7.65 1.95 -2.87
CA ARG A 276 -6.83 1.32 -1.82
C ARG A 276 -5.47 2.01 -1.70
N PRO A 277 -5.17 2.71 -0.58
CA PRO A 277 -3.91 3.42 -0.44
C PRO A 277 -2.71 2.47 -0.21
N ARG A 278 -2.94 1.29 0.37
CA ARG A 278 -1.88 0.37 0.81
C ARG A 278 -2.25 -1.06 0.45
N VAL A 279 -1.40 -1.73 -0.33
CA VAL A 279 -1.67 -3.06 -0.88
C VAL A 279 -0.48 -3.99 -0.74
N LEU A 280 -0.71 -5.19 -0.22
CA LEU A 280 0.23 -6.30 -0.21
C LEU A 280 -0.20 -7.29 -1.30
N MET A 281 0.56 -7.36 -2.38
CA MET A 281 0.32 -8.22 -3.53
C MET A 281 1.08 -9.54 -3.42
N ARG A 282 0.35 -10.63 -3.20
CA ARG A 282 0.84 -12.00 -3.13
C ARG A 282 0.79 -12.67 -4.50
N GLY A 283 1.73 -13.55 -4.80
CA GLY A 283 1.67 -14.37 -6.02
C GLY A 283 2.84 -15.34 -6.16
N VAL A 284 2.63 -16.47 -6.84
CA VAL A 284 3.67 -17.50 -7.07
C VAL A 284 4.80 -17.00 -7.97
N ALA A 285 5.88 -17.76 -8.10
CA ALA A 285 6.98 -17.44 -9.04
C ALA A 285 6.45 -17.26 -10.47
N GLY A 286 6.91 -16.25 -11.20
CA GLY A 286 6.48 -16.01 -12.60
C GLY A 286 5.06 -15.47 -12.79
N SER A 287 4.32 -15.18 -11.71
CA SER A 287 2.96 -14.61 -11.77
C SER A 287 2.87 -13.16 -12.27
N GLY A 288 3.99 -12.48 -12.51
CA GLY A 288 3.99 -11.10 -13.01
C GLY A 288 4.06 -9.99 -11.95
N LYS A 289 4.36 -10.30 -10.68
CA LYS A 289 4.49 -9.30 -9.60
C LYS A 289 5.46 -8.14 -9.91
N THR A 290 6.69 -8.46 -10.34
CA THR A 290 7.68 -7.44 -10.72
C THR A 290 7.21 -6.66 -11.94
N THR A 291 6.57 -7.32 -12.92
CA THR A 291 5.99 -6.67 -14.10
C THR A 291 4.88 -5.69 -13.71
N LEU A 292 4.06 -6.03 -12.71
CA LEU A 292 3.05 -5.13 -12.17
C LEU A 292 3.67 -3.88 -11.52
N ILE A 293 4.74 -4.05 -10.73
CA ILE A 293 5.47 -2.93 -10.12
C ILE A 293 6.08 -2.02 -11.19
N GLN A 294 6.68 -2.59 -12.23
CA GLN A 294 7.23 -1.84 -13.36
C GLN A 294 6.13 -1.07 -14.10
N TRP A 295 4.99 -1.72 -14.38
CA TRP A 295 3.85 -1.08 -15.03
C TRP A 295 3.32 0.09 -14.20
N LEU A 296 3.11 -0.10 -12.90
CA LEU A 296 2.70 0.98 -11.99
C LEU A 296 3.69 2.15 -12.00
N ALA A 297 4.99 1.86 -12.01
CA ALA A 297 6.03 2.89 -12.02
C ALA A 297 6.01 3.71 -13.33
N ILE A 298 5.90 3.06 -14.48
CA ILE A 298 5.95 3.74 -15.78
C ILE A 298 4.67 4.52 -16.04
N THR A 299 3.51 3.91 -15.79
CA THR A 299 2.22 4.57 -16.01
C THR A 299 2.06 5.76 -15.06
N ALA A 300 2.56 5.67 -13.83
CA ALA A 300 2.65 6.84 -12.92
C ALA A 300 3.61 7.91 -13.45
N ALA A 301 4.82 7.52 -13.89
CA ALA A 301 5.83 8.45 -14.39
C ALA A 301 5.38 9.18 -15.67
N ARG A 302 4.61 8.52 -16.54
CA ARG A 302 4.00 9.10 -17.75
C ARG A 302 2.67 9.82 -17.49
N GLN A 303 2.04 9.58 -16.34
CA GLN A 303 0.73 10.11 -15.97
C GLN A 303 -0.40 9.63 -16.92
N GLU A 304 -0.35 8.34 -17.27
CA GLU A 304 -1.21 7.71 -18.28
C GLU A 304 -2.29 6.78 -17.70
N PHE A 305 -2.50 6.74 -16.37
CA PHE A 305 -3.58 5.94 -15.80
C PHE A 305 -4.94 6.46 -16.26
N THR A 306 -5.80 5.55 -16.70
CA THR A 306 -7.19 5.82 -17.08
C THR A 306 -8.16 5.32 -16.00
N ASP A 307 -9.43 5.67 -16.19
CA ASP A 307 -10.57 5.10 -15.45
C ASP A 307 -10.39 5.14 -13.92
N GLU A 308 -10.51 4.00 -13.24
CA GLU A 308 -10.49 3.91 -11.78
C GLU A 308 -9.13 4.26 -11.14
N LEU A 309 -8.05 4.26 -11.93
CA LEU A 309 -6.68 4.56 -11.46
C LEU A 309 -6.21 5.97 -11.78
N TYR A 310 -7.04 6.82 -12.39
CA TYR A 310 -6.68 8.19 -12.77
C TYR A 310 -6.03 9.00 -11.62
N GLY A 311 -6.49 8.76 -10.38
CA GLY A 311 -5.94 9.40 -9.18
C GLY A 311 -4.50 9.02 -8.80
N LEU A 312 -3.86 8.09 -9.52
CA LEU A 312 -2.43 7.76 -9.39
C LEU A 312 -1.53 8.67 -10.24
N ASN A 313 -2.07 9.40 -11.23
CA ASN A 313 -1.30 10.27 -12.14
C ASN A 313 -0.61 11.46 -11.45
N ILE A 314 -1.06 11.83 -10.26
CA ILE A 314 -0.44 12.90 -9.45
C ILE A 314 0.74 12.40 -8.59
N LEU A 315 0.96 11.09 -8.55
CA LEU A 315 1.95 10.47 -7.66
C LEU A 315 3.30 10.27 -8.35
N ILE A 316 4.35 10.35 -7.55
CA ILE A 316 5.74 10.10 -7.92
C ILE A 316 6.12 8.69 -7.43
N PRO A 317 6.43 7.76 -8.34
CA PRO A 317 6.78 6.40 -8.00
C PRO A 317 8.23 6.28 -7.48
N PHE A 318 8.39 5.66 -6.32
CA PHE A 318 9.69 5.24 -5.77
C PHE A 318 9.76 3.71 -5.83
N VAL A 319 10.50 3.19 -6.82
CA VAL A 319 10.72 1.75 -6.97
C VAL A 319 11.87 1.30 -6.07
N LEU A 320 11.57 0.41 -5.13
CA LEU A 320 12.48 -0.07 -4.09
C LEU A 320 12.55 -1.61 -4.11
N PRO A 321 13.38 -2.21 -4.99
CA PRO A 321 13.59 -3.66 -5.00
C PRO A 321 14.37 -4.08 -3.74
N LEU A 322 13.78 -4.95 -2.93
CA LEU A 322 14.38 -5.36 -1.65
C LEU A 322 15.72 -6.09 -1.85
N ARG A 323 15.87 -6.86 -2.94
CA ARG A 323 17.15 -7.50 -3.30
C ARG A 323 18.31 -6.50 -3.39
N THR A 324 18.07 -5.35 -4.03
CA THR A 324 19.08 -4.31 -4.21
C THR A 324 19.38 -3.62 -2.88
N LEU A 325 18.36 -3.40 -2.04
CA LEU A 325 18.53 -2.82 -0.69
C LEU A 325 19.33 -3.73 0.26
N THR A 326 19.27 -5.05 0.08
CA THR A 326 20.00 -6.03 0.90
C THR A 326 21.42 -6.36 0.45
N ARG A 327 21.82 -5.93 -0.75
CA ARG A 327 23.04 -6.39 -1.45
C ARG A 327 24.33 -6.35 -0.62
N ASP A 328 24.51 -5.33 0.21
CA ASP A 328 25.75 -5.09 0.96
C ASP A 328 25.71 -5.67 2.39
N GLY A 329 24.67 -6.43 2.76
CA GLY A 329 24.44 -6.83 4.14
C GLY A 329 24.18 -5.63 5.07
N ARG A 330 23.77 -4.49 4.51
CA ARG A 330 23.43 -3.27 5.26
C ARG A 330 22.34 -3.61 6.27
N THR A 331 22.62 -3.29 7.53
CA THR A 331 21.70 -3.57 8.64
C THR A 331 20.55 -2.58 8.72
N ALA A 332 20.69 -1.40 8.09
CA ALA A 332 19.69 -0.33 8.09
C ALA A 332 19.13 -0.09 6.68
N LEU A 333 17.81 0.00 6.60
CA LEU A 333 17.06 0.39 5.40
C LEU A 333 17.14 1.92 5.18
N PRO A 334 17.05 2.39 3.92
CA PRO A 334 17.29 3.80 3.58
C PRO A 334 16.20 4.73 4.14
N THR A 335 16.58 5.96 4.49
CA THR A 335 15.62 7.05 4.73
C THR A 335 15.13 7.62 3.39
N PRO A 336 14.03 8.41 3.36
CA PRO A 336 13.50 8.98 2.11
C PRO A 336 14.53 9.68 1.22
N ASP A 337 15.46 10.45 1.80
CA ASP A 337 16.51 11.13 1.02
C ASP A 337 17.51 10.18 0.36
N GLN A 338 17.60 8.95 0.84
CA GLN A 338 18.53 7.93 0.37
C GLN A 338 17.89 6.97 -0.62
N PHE A 339 16.58 7.05 -0.89
CA PHE A 339 15.87 6.10 -1.76
C PHE A 339 16.55 5.94 -3.12
N LEU A 340 16.78 7.03 -3.85
CA LEU A 340 17.40 6.98 -5.18
C LEU A 340 18.83 6.43 -5.14
N HIS A 341 19.61 6.79 -4.11
CA HIS A 341 20.97 6.31 -3.94
C HIS A 341 21.03 4.82 -3.60
N SER A 342 20.06 4.32 -2.83
CA SER A 342 20.00 2.93 -2.40
C SER A 342 19.64 1.93 -3.52
N VAL A 343 19.12 2.43 -4.65
CA VAL A 343 18.75 1.63 -5.83
C VAL A 343 19.60 1.96 -7.06
N ASP A 344 20.77 2.56 -6.84
CA ASP A 344 21.74 2.96 -7.86
C ASP A 344 21.10 3.79 -9.00
N ASN A 345 20.17 4.70 -8.67
CA ASN A 345 19.56 5.58 -9.68
C ASN A 345 20.55 6.67 -10.11
N MET A 346 20.78 6.83 -11.42
CA MET A 346 21.73 7.82 -11.95
C MET A 346 21.39 9.27 -11.56
N GLN A 347 20.12 9.58 -11.30
CA GLN A 347 19.67 10.91 -10.87
C GLN A 347 19.84 11.15 -9.37
N ALA A 348 20.32 10.18 -8.58
CA ALA A 348 20.49 10.32 -7.14
C ALA A 348 21.38 11.52 -6.76
N GLY A 349 22.45 11.77 -7.52
CA GLY A 349 23.37 12.89 -7.28
C GLY A 349 22.80 14.26 -7.65
N ALA A 350 21.74 14.31 -8.47
CA ALA A 350 21.06 15.53 -8.90
C ALA A 350 19.82 15.85 -8.05
N GLN A 351 19.46 14.99 -7.09
CA GLN A 351 18.29 15.16 -6.23
C GLN A 351 18.40 16.44 -5.40
N PRO A 352 17.40 17.35 -5.45
CA PRO A 352 17.36 18.50 -4.56
C PRO A 352 17.27 18.06 -3.09
N GLY A 353 17.98 18.76 -2.19
CA GLY A 353 17.98 18.43 -0.77
C GLY A 353 16.55 18.40 -0.18
N GLY A 354 16.19 17.32 0.50
CA GLY A 354 14.86 17.14 1.11
C GLY A 354 13.70 16.93 0.13
N TRP A 355 13.97 16.74 -1.16
CA TRP A 355 12.91 16.56 -2.17
C TRP A 355 12.01 15.35 -1.88
N ALA A 356 12.60 14.19 -1.61
CA ALA A 356 11.85 12.97 -1.32
C ALA A 356 10.94 13.13 -0.09
N GLN A 357 11.46 13.75 0.97
CA GLN A 357 10.66 14.08 2.17
C GLN A 357 9.50 15.02 1.83
N ARG A 358 9.71 16.05 1.00
CA ARG A 358 8.64 16.95 0.55
C ARG A 358 7.57 16.21 -0.25
N VAL A 359 7.96 15.36 -1.20
CA VAL A 359 7.04 14.53 -1.99
C VAL A 359 6.17 13.63 -1.08
N MET A 360 6.79 12.99 -0.08
CA MET A 360 6.07 12.15 0.89
C MET A 360 5.16 12.96 1.80
N SER A 361 5.61 14.11 2.31
CA SER A 361 4.80 15.01 3.16
C SER A 361 3.58 15.60 2.43
N GLN A 362 3.65 15.73 1.10
CA GLN A 362 2.57 16.22 0.26
C GLN A 362 1.56 15.12 -0.12
N GLY A 363 1.77 13.87 0.32
CA GLY A 363 0.93 12.74 -0.09
C GLY A 363 1.08 12.35 -1.56
N ARG A 364 2.16 12.81 -2.23
CA ARG A 364 2.43 12.51 -3.64
C ARG A 364 3.33 11.29 -3.84
N ALA A 365 3.72 10.59 -2.78
CA ALA A 365 4.60 9.43 -2.89
C ALA A 365 3.82 8.13 -3.19
N LEU A 366 4.27 7.41 -4.22
CA LEU A 366 3.88 6.03 -4.51
C LEU A 366 5.08 5.11 -4.24
N LEU A 367 5.11 4.45 -3.09
CA LEU A 367 6.16 3.48 -2.73
C LEU A 367 5.86 2.12 -3.38
N LEU A 368 6.77 1.64 -4.21
CA LEU A 368 6.67 0.38 -4.92
C LEU A 368 7.78 -0.56 -4.46
N ILE A 369 7.49 -1.43 -3.49
CA ILE A 369 8.47 -2.31 -2.85
C ILE A 369 8.35 -3.70 -3.48
N ASP A 370 9.41 -4.17 -4.14
CA ASP A 370 9.40 -5.45 -4.87
C ASP A 370 10.24 -6.52 -4.15
N GLY A 371 9.71 -7.76 -4.08
CA GLY A 371 10.48 -8.96 -3.74
C GLY A 371 10.69 -9.24 -2.25
N LEU A 372 9.65 -9.19 -1.42
CA LEU A 372 9.76 -9.52 0.01
C LEU A 372 10.19 -10.98 0.27
N ASP A 373 9.92 -11.88 -0.67
CA ASP A 373 10.38 -13.28 -0.62
C ASP A 373 11.88 -13.45 -0.90
N GLU A 374 12.52 -12.44 -1.47
CA GLU A 374 13.94 -12.45 -1.83
C GLU A 374 14.86 -12.14 -0.64
N VAL A 375 14.30 -11.69 0.49
CA VAL A 375 15.06 -11.37 1.69
C VAL A 375 14.83 -12.37 2.83
N SER A 376 15.81 -12.45 3.74
CA SER A 376 15.75 -13.33 4.91
C SER A 376 14.64 -12.92 5.89
N GLU A 377 14.19 -13.86 6.72
CA GLU A 377 13.10 -13.61 7.69
C GLU A 377 13.42 -12.46 8.66
N ASP A 378 14.67 -12.37 9.13
CA ASP A 378 15.15 -11.26 9.97
C ASP A 378 15.02 -9.91 9.25
N TYR A 379 15.32 -9.90 7.96
CA TYR A 379 15.22 -8.69 7.16
C TYR A 379 13.76 -8.32 6.88
N ARG A 380 12.85 -9.30 6.70
CA ARG A 380 11.41 -9.05 6.59
C ARG A 380 10.89 -8.30 7.82
N ARG A 381 11.28 -8.72 9.03
CA ARG A 381 10.94 -8.02 10.29
C ARG A 381 11.43 -6.57 10.28
N LYS A 382 12.69 -6.34 9.90
CA LYS A 382 13.24 -4.98 9.78
C LYS A 382 12.51 -4.13 8.73
N THR A 383 12.14 -4.73 7.60
CA THR A 383 11.35 -4.07 6.55
C THR A 383 9.98 -3.65 7.08
N ARG A 384 9.32 -4.50 7.88
CA ARG A 384 8.07 -4.14 8.54
C ARG A 384 8.23 -2.94 9.47
N ASP A 385 9.24 -2.96 10.34
CA ASP A 385 9.47 -1.86 11.30
C ASP A 385 9.82 -0.55 10.58
N TRP A 386 10.65 -0.64 9.54
CA TRP A 386 11.00 0.50 8.69
C TRP A 386 9.78 1.08 7.97
N LEU A 387 8.94 0.23 7.38
CA LEU A 387 7.71 0.63 6.72
C LEU A 387 6.71 1.25 7.72
N HIS A 388 6.58 0.65 8.90
CA HIS A 388 5.74 1.18 9.97
C HIS A 388 6.15 2.62 10.34
N ASN A 389 7.45 2.86 10.50
CA ASN A 389 7.96 4.20 10.83
C ASN A 389 7.68 5.21 9.70
N ILE A 390 7.92 4.83 8.44
CA ILE A 390 7.64 5.70 7.29
C ILE A 390 6.15 6.02 7.18
N LEU A 391 5.26 5.03 7.29
CA LEU A 391 3.82 5.23 7.15
C LEU A 391 3.19 5.95 8.33
N LYS A 392 3.84 5.92 9.50
CA LYS A 392 3.47 6.71 10.66
C LYS A 392 3.83 8.19 10.48
N GLU A 393 5.00 8.47 9.88
CA GLU A 393 5.46 9.84 9.61
C GLU A 393 4.78 10.46 8.38
N PHE A 394 4.46 9.65 7.37
CA PHE A 394 3.82 10.06 6.12
C PHE A 394 2.54 9.24 5.82
N PRO A 395 1.41 9.51 6.51
CA PRO A 395 0.20 8.68 6.44
C PRO A 395 -0.45 8.58 5.05
N GLU A 396 -0.38 9.65 4.26
CA GLU A 396 -0.98 9.74 2.92
C GLU A 396 -0.16 9.03 1.83
N THR A 397 0.96 8.40 2.20
CA THR A 397 1.81 7.66 1.25
C THR A 397 1.06 6.46 0.70
N ARG A 398 0.96 6.37 -0.63
CA ARG A 398 0.47 5.16 -1.29
C ARG A 398 1.58 4.12 -1.36
N CYS A 399 1.25 2.85 -1.11
CA CYS A 399 2.26 1.79 -1.05
C CYS A 399 1.75 0.48 -1.64
N VAL A 400 2.54 -0.12 -2.53
CA VAL A 400 2.33 -1.47 -3.06
C VAL A 400 3.55 -2.31 -2.75
N ILE A 401 3.35 -3.47 -2.13
CA ILE A 401 4.41 -4.41 -1.74
C ILE A 401 4.15 -5.74 -2.42
N THR A 402 5.16 -6.37 -3.00
CA THR A 402 5.03 -7.71 -3.58
C THR A 402 5.69 -8.78 -2.72
N ALA A 403 5.04 -9.94 -2.61
CA ALA A 403 5.56 -11.10 -1.87
C ALA A 403 5.08 -12.42 -2.51
N ARG A 404 5.75 -13.52 -2.17
CA ARG A 404 5.16 -14.85 -2.35
C ARG A 404 4.18 -15.16 -1.21
N PRO A 405 3.13 -15.97 -1.44
CA PRO A 405 2.19 -16.36 -0.39
C PRO A 405 2.86 -16.97 0.83
N SER A 406 3.92 -17.75 0.63
CA SER A 406 4.67 -18.42 1.70
C SER A 406 5.60 -17.48 2.48
N ALA A 407 5.95 -16.30 1.94
CA ALA A 407 6.96 -15.43 2.53
C ALA A 407 6.50 -14.68 3.79
N VAL A 408 5.19 -14.44 3.94
CA VAL A 408 4.61 -13.74 5.08
C VAL A 408 3.27 -14.36 5.46
N PRO A 409 2.94 -14.49 6.77
CA PRO A 409 1.63 -14.95 7.20
C PRO A 409 0.53 -13.97 6.78
N GLU A 410 -0.74 -14.39 6.78
CA GLU A 410 -1.87 -13.47 6.61
C GLU A 410 -1.89 -12.39 7.70
N ASN A 411 -2.47 -11.23 7.39
CA ASN A 411 -2.56 -10.08 8.27
C ASN A 411 -1.21 -9.54 8.75
N TRP A 412 -0.11 -9.86 8.04
CA TRP A 412 1.25 -9.45 8.41
C TRP A 412 1.39 -7.92 8.54
N LEU A 413 0.67 -7.17 7.70
CA LEU A 413 0.60 -5.69 7.70
C LEU A 413 -0.80 -5.15 8.06
N ALA A 414 -1.62 -5.93 8.77
CA ALA A 414 -2.97 -5.49 9.14
C ALA A 414 -2.96 -4.22 10.01
N LYS A 415 -1.97 -4.08 10.92
CA LYS A 415 -1.80 -2.88 11.76
C LYS A 415 -1.53 -1.63 10.94
N GLU A 416 -0.85 -1.78 9.81
CA GLU A 416 -0.51 -0.73 8.87
C GLU A 416 -1.64 -0.48 7.84
N LYS A 417 -2.81 -1.14 7.99
CA LYS A 417 -4.01 -1.02 7.14
C LYS A 417 -3.75 -1.39 5.68
N PHE A 418 -2.94 -2.42 5.44
CA PHE A 418 -2.76 -2.97 4.10
C PHE A 418 -3.94 -3.85 3.70
N ALA A 419 -4.44 -3.67 2.48
CA ALA A 419 -5.29 -4.65 1.83
C ALA A 419 -4.43 -5.76 1.24
N GLU A 420 -4.74 -7.01 1.53
CA GLU A 420 -4.03 -8.16 0.95
C GLU A 420 -4.73 -8.61 -0.32
N LEU A 421 -3.98 -8.70 -1.41
CA LEU A 421 -4.43 -9.18 -2.71
C LEU A 421 -3.55 -10.33 -3.16
N ALA A 422 -4.11 -11.36 -3.77
CA ALA A 422 -3.33 -12.42 -4.41
C ALA A 422 -3.58 -12.44 -5.92
N LEU A 423 -2.51 -12.46 -6.71
CA LEU A 423 -2.57 -12.65 -8.16
C LEU A 423 -3.04 -14.06 -8.48
N SER A 424 -4.13 -14.15 -9.24
CA SER A 424 -4.69 -15.41 -9.73
C SER A 424 -3.90 -15.91 -10.95
N PRO A 425 -3.85 -17.24 -11.18
CA PRO A 425 -3.39 -17.78 -12.46
C PRO A 425 -4.19 -17.19 -13.64
N MET A 426 -3.55 -17.02 -14.80
CA MET A 426 -4.25 -16.54 -16.00
C MET A 426 -5.38 -17.49 -16.37
N ARG A 427 -6.58 -16.94 -16.56
CA ARG A 427 -7.71 -17.72 -17.09
C ARG A 427 -7.47 -18.05 -18.56
N ARG A 428 -8.20 -19.02 -19.11
CA ARG A 428 -8.09 -19.36 -20.55
C ARG A 428 -8.22 -18.13 -21.48
N PRO A 429 -9.17 -17.20 -21.28
CA PRO A 429 -9.24 -15.99 -22.10
C PRO A 429 -7.98 -15.11 -22.01
N ASP A 430 -7.40 -14.98 -20.82
CA ASP A 430 -6.19 -14.20 -20.58
C ASP A 430 -4.97 -14.84 -21.26
N VAL A 431 -4.85 -16.17 -21.21
CA VAL A 431 -3.83 -16.93 -21.95
C VAL A 431 -3.96 -16.68 -23.45
N HIS A 432 -5.18 -16.68 -23.99
CA HIS A 432 -5.43 -16.42 -25.41
C HIS A 432 -5.01 -15.00 -25.81
N ILE A 433 -5.35 -14.00 -24.99
CA ILE A 433 -4.93 -12.61 -25.21
C ILE A 433 -3.40 -12.50 -25.15
N PHE A 434 -2.77 -13.13 -24.16
CA PHE A 434 -1.31 -13.13 -24.01
C PHE A 434 -0.61 -13.71 -25.25
N VAL A 435 -1.03 -14.89 -25.68
CA VAL A 435 -0.45 -15.58 -26.85
C VAL A 435 -0.58 -14.72 -28.11
N ARG A 436 -1.74 -14.09 -28.34
CA ARG A 436 -1.96 -13.20 -29.48
C ARG A 436 -1.06 -11.98 -29.44
N ARG A 437 -1.07 -11.24 -28.32
CA ARG A 437 -0.22 -10.04 -28.15
C ARG A 437 1.25 -10.36 -28.31
N TRP A 438 1.71 -11.50 -27.78
CA TRP A 438 3.09 -11.95 -27.94
C TRP A 438 3.44 -12.23 -29.41
N HIS A 439 2.56 -12.89 -30.18
CA HIS A 439 2.82 -13.18 -31.59
C HIS A 439 2.69 -11.94 -32.48
N GLU A 440 1.74 -11.05 -32.21
CA GLU A 440 1.64 -9.73 -32.84
C GLU A 440 2.93 -8.92 -32.60
N ALA A 441 3.45 -8.98 -31.38
CA ALA A 441 4.73 -8.37 -31.06
C ALA A 441 5.85 -9.02 -31.91
N ALA A 442 5.91 -10.36 -31.93
CA ALA A 442 6.87 -11.10 -32.74
C ALA A 442 6.88 -10.73 -34.22
N ILE A 443 5.70 -10.41 -34.78
CA ILE A 443 5.50 -10.00 -36.18
C ILE A 443 6.12 -8.63 -36.46
N LYS A 444 5.90 -7.63 -35.59
CA LYS A 444 6.44 -6.27 -35.81
C LYS A 444 7.97 -6.23 -35.77
N CYS A 445 8.60 -7.20 -35.10
CA CYS A 445 10.07 -7.34 -35.05
C CYS A 445 10.65 -8.28 -36.13
N ALA A 446 9.84 -8.86 -37.02
CA ALA A 446 10.30 -9.77 -38.06
C ALA A 446 10.46 -9.07 -39.42
N ASP A 447 11.45 -9.49 -40.23
CA ASP A 447 11.57 -9.07 -41.63
C ASP A 447 10.35 -9.54 -42.45
N SER A 448 9.97 -8.74 -43.45
CA SER A 448 8.73 -8.84 -44.25
C SER A 448 8.52 -10.16 -45.02
N SER A 449 9.47 -11.09 -45.01
CA SER A 449 9.39 -12.40 -45.67
C SER A 449 8.88 -13.54 -44.76
N MET A 450 8.70 -13.30 -43.45
CA MET A 450 8.31 -14.31 -42.45
C MET A 450 6.90 -14.11 -41.86
N THR A 451 6.16 -13.11 -42.33
CA THR A 451 4.90 -12.63 -41.74
C THR A 451 3.74 -13.64 -41.89
N GLU A 452 3.62 -14.32 -43.04
CA GLU A 452 2.51 -15.24 -43.33
C GLU A 452 2.52 -16.54 -42.49
N ASN A 453 3.65 -16.93 -41.88
CA ASN A 453 3.73 -18.11 -41.02
C ASN A 453 3.40 -17.82 -39.54
N LEU A 454 3.48 -16.57 -39.09
CA LEU A 454 3.41 -16.23 -37.65
C LEU A 454 1.98 -16.24 -37.10
N GLU A 455 0.99 -15.84 -37.88
CA GLU A 455 -0.42 -15.93 -37.48
C GLU A 455 -0.89 -17.40 -37.39
N SER A 456 -0.45 -18.25 -38.32
CA SER A 456 -0.78 -19.68 -38.28
C SER A 456 -0.13 -20.38 -37.07
N PHE A 457 1.07 -19.95 -36.65
CA PHE A 457 1.70 -20.45 -35.43
C PHE A 457 0.96 -20.03 -34.16
N ALA A 458 0.46 -18.79 -34.09
CA ALA A 458 -0.34 -18.35 -32.94
C ALA A 458 -1.60 -19.20 -32.80
N GLN A 459 -2.31 -19.41 -33.91
CA GLN A 459 -3.54 -20.22 -33.92
C GLN A 459 -3.26 -21.70 -33.58
N SER A 460 -2.22 -22.30 -34.15
CA SER A 460 -1.82 -23.67 -33.85
C SER A 460 -1.39 -23.87 -32.39
N LEU A 461 -0.76 -22.85 -31.78
CA LEU A 461 -0.42 -22.88 -30.37
C LEU A 461 -1.67 -22.83 -29.49
N LEU A 462 -2.63 -21.95 -29.80
CA LEU A 462 -3.91 -21.88 -29.09
C LEU A 462 -4.65 -23.23 -29.16
N GLU A 463 -4.73 -23.84 -30.33
CA GLU A 463 -5.30 -25.19 -30.50
C GLU A 463 -4.56 -26.23 -29.66
N THR A 464 -3.23 -26.16 -29.61
CA THR A 464 -2.43 -27.07 -28.78
C THR A 464 -2.67 -26.87 -27.28
N ILE A 465 -2.83 -25.62 -26.84
CA ILE A 465 -3.16 -25.29 -25.44
C ILE A 465 -4.57 -25.78 -25.10
N ASP A 466 -5.54 -25.57 -25.98
CA ASP A 466 -6.94 -25.94 -25.74
C ASP A 466 -7.14 -27.47 -25.75
N THR A 467 -6.35 -28.21 -26.53
CA THR A 467 -6.48 -29.67 -26.68
C THR A 467 -5.63 -30.48 -25.72
N LYS A 468 -4.52 -29.94 -25.17
CA LYS A 468 -3.59 -30.68 -24.30
C LYS A 468 -3.63 -30.14 -22.87
N PRO A 469 -4.21 -30.88 -21.90
CA PRO A 469 -4.33 -30.44 -20.51
C PRO A 469 -3.00 -30.07 -19.84
N ASP A 470 -1.93 -30.81 -20.15
CA ASP A 470 -0.59 -30.51 -19.62
C ASP A 470 -0.08 -29.15 -20.08
N MET A 471 -0.37 -28.75 -21.32
CA MET A 471 0.03 -27.46 -21.86
C MET A 471 -0.83 -26.34 -21.28
N ALA A 472 -2.14 -26.53 -21.20
CA ALA A 472 -3.06 -25.60 -20.55
C ALA A 472 -2.64 -25.28 -19.11
N ARG A 473 -2.23 -26.29 -18.34
CA ARG A 473 -1.75 -26.11 -16.96
C ARG A 473 -0.45 -25.32 -16.88
N LEU A 474 0.43 -25.43 -17.87
CA LEU A 474 1.71 -24.73 -17.89
C LEU A 474 1.56 -23.27 -18.27
N THR A 475 0.64 -22.94 -19.18
CA THR A 475 0.49 -21.59 -19.73
C THR A 475 -0.32 -20.65 -18.86
N THR A 476 -0.92 -21.10 -17.75
CA THR A 476 -1.59 -20.21 -16.78
C THR A 476 -0.63 -19.25 -16.07
N ASN A 477 0.67 -19.56 -16.09
CA ASN A 477 1.73 -18.69 -15.58
C ASN A 477 2.31 -17.83 -16.72
N PRO A 478 2.30 -16.49 -16.62
CA PRO A 478 2.77 -15.59 -17.69
C PRO A 478 4.17 -15.91 -18.21
N LEU A 479 5.13 -16.21 -17.33
CA LEU A 479 6.49 -16.56 -17.73
C LEU A 479 6.50 -17.84 -18.58
N MET A 480 5.81 -18.89 -18.12
CA MET A 480 5.76 -20.16 -18.82
C MET A 480 5.02 -20.03 -20.16
N CYS A 481 3.97 -19.20 -20.21
CA CYS A 481 3.29 -18.87 -21.45
C CYS A 481 4.24 -18.21 -22.46
N ALA A 482 5.06 -17.25 -22.01
CA ALA A 482 6.07 -16.61 -22.86
C ALA A 482 7.13 -17.61 -23.37
N LEU A 483 7.66 -18.49 -22.50
CA LEU A 483 8.60 -19.54 -22.92
C LEU A 483 7.97 -20.51 -23.94
N VAL A 484 6.71 -20.90 -23.74
CA VAL A 484 5.97 -21.76 -24.68
C VAL A 484 5.82 -21.05 -26.03
N CYS A 485 5.46 -19.77 -26.05
CA CYS A 485 5.36 -18.99 -27.29
C CYS A 485 6.71 -18.92 -28.02
N ALA A 486 7.79 -18.62 -27.29
CA ALA A 486 9.15 -18.57 -27.81
C ALA A 486 9.58 -19.89 -28.46
N LEU A 487 9.43 -21.00 -27.72
CA LEU A 487 9.80 -22.34 -28.18
C LEU A 487 8.93 -22.84 -29.34
N HIS A 488 7.64 -22.52 -29.32
CA HIS A 488 6.72 -22.91 -30.39
C HIS A 488 7.11 -22.27 -31.72
N ARG A 489 7.43 -20.97 -31.69
CA ARG A 489 7.94 -20.23 -32.85
C ARG A 489 9.26 -20.82 -33.35
N ASP A 490 10.17 -21.10 -32.42
CA ASP A 490 11.51 -21.55 -32.74
C ASP A 490 11.53 -22.95 -33.38
N LYS A 491 10.82 -23.91 -32.76
CA LYS A 491 10.76 -25.31 -33.20
C LYS A 491 9.66 -25.62 -34.21
N ARG A 492 9.11 -24.60 -34.89
CA ARG A 492 8.05 -24.71 -35.91
C ARG A 492 6.87 -25.60 -35.46
N GLY A 493 6.39 -25.40 -34.23
CA GLY A 493 5.21 -26.08 -33.69
C GLY A 493 5.45 -27.32 -32.83
N MET A 494 6.70 -27.76 -32.63
CA MET A 494 7.01 -28.90 -31.76
C MET A 494 7.36 -28.47 -30.34
N LEU A 495 6.47 -28.75 -29.39
CA LEU A 495 6.68 -28.46 -27.96
C LEU A 495 7.06 -29.72 -27.16
N PRO A 496 8.10 -29.63 -26.29
CA PRO A 496 8.41 -30.68 -25.34
C PRO A 496 7.31 -30.84 -24.28
N ARG A 497 7.17 -32.06 -23.74
CA ARG A 497 6.18 -32.35 -22.67
C ARG A 497 6.80 -32.17 -21.28
N GLY A 498 6.10 -31.47 -20.41
CA GLY A 498 6.47 -31.28 -19.00
C GLY A 498 7.47 -30.14 -18.73
N ARG A 499 7.46 -29.63 -17.49
CA ARG A 499 8.26 -28.45 -17.07
C ARG A 499 9.75 -28.60 -17.33
N LYS A 500 10.36 -29.72 -16.91
CA LYS A 500 11.81 -29.95 -17.03
C LYS A 500 12.29 -29.91 -18.49
N ALA A 501 11.55 -30.58 -19.39
CA ALA A 501 11.91 -30.63 -20.80
C ALA A 501 11.71 -29.27 -21.49
N LEU A 502 10.72 -28.50 -21.03
CA LEU A 502 10.50 -27.13 -21.49
C LEU A 502 11.63 -26.19 -21.07
N TYR A 503 12.07 -26.23 -19.80
CA TYR A 503 13.23 -25.46 -19.36
C TYR A 503 14.51 -25.88 -20.08
N ALA A 504 14.76 -27.17 -20.24
CA ALA A 504 15.93 -27.65 -20.98
C ALA A 504 15.91 -27.20 -22.45
N ALA A 505 14.74 -27.21 -23.10
CA ALA A 505 14.60 -26.73 -24.46
C ALA A 505 14.79 -25.20 -24.55
N ALA A 506 14.24 -24.44 -23.60
CA ALA A 506 14.42 -22.98 -23.54
C ALA A 506 15.89 -22.61 -23.29
N LEU A 507 16.57 -23.31 -22.39
CA LEU A 507 17.99 -23.12 -22.10
C LEU A 507 18.85 -23.40 -23.36
N ARG A 508 18.55 -24.47 -24.10
CA ARG A 508 19.22 -24.78 -25.37
C ARG A 508 19.03 -23.70 -26.42
N MET A 509 17.78 -23.25 -26.61
CA MET A 509 17.45 -22.15 -27.53
C MET A 509 18.22 -20.87 -27.15
N LEU A 510 18.36 -20.59 -25.85
CA LEU A 510 19.09 -19.43 -25.33
C LEU A 510 20.61 -19.50 -25.54
N LEU A 511 21.21 -20.68 -25.35
CA LEU A 511 22.65 -20.86 -25.33
C LEU A 511 23.27 -21.21 -26.69
N ILE A 512 22.56 -21.94 -27.57
CA ILE A 512 23.12 -22.49 -28.82
C ILE A 512 22.75 -21.65 -30.04
N GLU A 513 21.47 -21.36 -30.25
CA GLU A 513 20.98 -20.82 -31.54
C GLU A 513 21.35 -19.35 -31.78
N ARG A 514 21.81 -18.65 -30.73
CA ARG A 514 22.29 -17.26 -30.80
C ARG A 514 23.68 -17.15 -31.45
N ASP A 515 24.53 -18.17 -31.32
CA ASP A 515 25.87 -18.19 -31.91
C ASP A 515 25.85 -18.61 -33.39
N ASP A 516 24.95 -19.54 -33.77
CA ASP A 516 24.87 -20.05 -35.15
C ASP A 516 24.18 -19.08 -36.14
N GLN A 517 23.17 -18.31 -35.70
CA GLN A 517 22.37 -17.45 -36.60
C GLN A 517 23.08 -16.16 -37.06
N ARG A 518 24.20 -15.77 -36.44
CA ARG A 518 24.92 -14.53 -36.78
C ARG A 518 26.13 -14.71 -37.69
N HIS A 519 26.57 -15.94 -38.04
CA HIS A 519 27.75 -16.20 -38.88
C HIS A 519 29.00 -15.32 -38.57
N ILE A 520 29.15 -14.87 -37.32
CA ILE A 520 30.29 -14.05 -36.87
C ILE A 520 30.95 -14.81 -35.72
N SER A 521 31.82 -15.74 -36.10
CA SER A 521 32.72 -16.41 -35.17
C SER A 521 33.64 -15.36 -34.52
N ALA A 522 33.62 -15.32 -33.18
CA ALA A 522 34.65 -14.73 -32.30
C ALA A 522 34.87 -13.19 -32.35
N ILE A 523 33.93 -12.40 -31.82
CA ILE A 523 34.22 -10.99 -31.45
C ILE A 523 35.02 -10.93 -30.12
N GLU A 524 34.77 -11.86 -29.19
CA GLU A 524 35.45 -11.94 -27.89
C GLU A 524 36.60 -12.97 -27.85
N GLY A 525 36.86 -13.68 -28.95
CA GLY A 525 37.97 -14.64 -29.06
C GLY A 525 37.86 -15.88 -28.17
N VAL A 526 36.65 -16.28 -27.76
CA VAL A 526 36.36 -17.49 -26.96
C VAL A 526 35.15 -18.21 -27.58
N SER A 527 35.18 -19.54 -27.60
CA SER A 527 34.11 -20.41 -28.10
C SER A 527 33.65 -21.33 -26.96
N LEU A 528 32.44 -21.12 -26.43
CA LEU A 528 31.89 -21.94 -25.34
C LEU A 528 30.83 -22.89 -25.88
N THR A 529 30.94 -24.17 -25.57
CA THR A 529 29.86 -25.14 -25.85
C THR A 529 28.66 -24.90 -24.93
N GLU A 530 27.49 -25.47 -25.25
CA GLU A 530 26.33 -25.46 -24.35
C GLU A 530 26.74 -25.97 -22.96
N GLU A 531 27.43 -27.12 -22.89
CA GLU A 531 27.84 -27.75 -21.64
C GLU A 531 28.77 -26.84 -20.81
N ASP A 532 29.71 -26.17 -21.47
CA ASP A 532 30.62 -25.21 -20.83
C ASP A 532 29.86 -24.04 -20.20
N GLN A 533 28.93 -23.44 -20.95
CA GLN A 533 28.14 -22.31 -20.47
C GLN A 533 27.25 -22.73 -19.31
N VAL A 534 26.60 -23.89 -19.40
CA VAL A 534 25.72 -24.35 -18.33
C VAL A 534 26.50 -24.63 -17.04
N LEU A 535 27.69 -25.24 -17.11
CA LEU A 535 28.50 -25.52 -15.92
C LEU A 535 28.92 -24.25 -15.16
N LEU A 536 29.29 -23.20 -15.89
CA LEU A 536 29.63 -21.91 -15.30
C LEU A 536 28.39 -21.23 -14.68
N LEU A 537 27.26 -21.22 -15.39
CA LEU A 537 26.01 -20.64 -14.90
C LEU A 537 25.46 -21.38 -13.69
N GLN A 538 25.57 -22.71 -13.65
CA GLN A 538 25.22 -23.55 -12.50
C GLN A 538 25.99 -23.13 -11.24
N ARG A 539 27.29 -22.88 -11.37
CA ARG A 539 28.14 -22.48 -10.24
C ARG A 539 27.71 -21.14 -9.65
N ILE A 540 27.41 -20.16 -10.52
CA ILE A 540 26.88 -18.85 -10.11
C ILE A 540 25.50 -19.01 -9.46
N ALA A 541 24.59 -19.75 -10.09
CA ALA A 541 23.23 -19.98 -9.60
C ALA A 541 23.23 -20.65 -8.22
N TYR A 542 24.03 -21.71 -8.05
CA TYR A 542 24.09 -22.43 -6.79
C TYR A 542 24.69 -21.59 -5.67
N TRP A 543 25.71 -20.78 -5.96
CA TRP A 543 26.26 -19.84 -4.99
C TRP A 543 25.22 -18.81 -4.54
N LEU A 544 24.46 -18.23 -5.47
CA LEU A 544 23.41 -17.25 -5.14
C LEU A 544 22.36 -17.87 -4.20
N ILE A 545 21.86 -19.06 -4.54
CA ILE A 545 20.87 -19.78 -3.72
C ILE A 545 21.43 -20.12 -2.33
N ARG A 546 22.66 -20.67 -2.26
CA ARG A 546 23.27 -21.10 -0.99
C ARG A 546 23.52 -19.94 -0.03
N ASN A 547 23.79 -18.75 -0.56
CA ASN A 547 24.01 -17.54 0.24
C ASN A 547 22.74 -16.70 0.43
N GLY A 548 21.59 -17.15 -0.05
CA GLY A 548 20.32 -16.41 0.02
C GLY A 548 20.39 -15.05 -0.67
N GLN A 549 21.15 -14.95 -1.77
CA GLN A 549 21.35 -13.73 -2.56
C GLN A 549 20.60 -13.82 -3.89
N SER A 550 19.99 -12.73 -4.32
CA SER A 550 19.41 -12.60 -5.68
C SER A 550 20.40 -11.98 -6.69
N GLU A 551 21.36 -11.19 -6.21
CA GLU A 551 22.37 -10.52 -7.03
C GLU A 551 23.78 -10.85 -6.51
N ALA A 552 24.76 -10.92 -7.42
CA ALA A 552 26.17 -11.04 -7.07
C ALA A 552 26.95 -9.81 -7.55
N ARG A 553 27.99 -9.40 -6.81
CA ARG A 553 28.97 -8.45 -7.34
C ARG A 553 29.69 -9.06 -8.53
N LYS A 554 29.96 -8.27 -9.56
CA LYS A 554 30.65 -8.69 -10.79
C LYS A 554 32.00 -9.36 -10.50
N GLU A 555 32.78 -8.79 -9.57
CA GLU A 555 34.03 -9.38 -9.10
C GLU A 555 33.87 -10.77 -8.47
N THR A 556 32.74 -11.02 -7.80
CA THR A 556 32.47 -12.31 -7.16
C THR A 556 32.05 -13.36 -8.17
N ALA A 557 31.21 -12.99 -9.13
CA ALA A 557 30.86 -13.86 -10.25
C ALA A 557 32.09 -14.18 -11.13
N LEU A 558 32.92 -13.18 -11.42
CA LEU A 558 34.17 -13.35 -12.17
C LEU A 558 35.13 -14.32 -11.47
N ARG A 559 35.32 -14.19 -10.15
CA ARG A 559 36.13 -15.14 -9.36
C ARG A 559 35.62 -16.58 -9.47
N MET A 560 34.31 -16.79 -9.50
CA MET A 560 33.76 -18.15 -9.68
C MET A 560 34.11 -18.74 -11.06
N VAL A 561 34.11 -17.89 -12.10
CA VAL A 561 34.52 -18.28 -13.45
C VAL A 561 36.03 -18.57 -13.47
N GLU A 562 36.85 -17.71 -12.87
CA GLU A 562 38.30 -17.90 -12.73
C GLU A 562 38.64 -19.23 -12.04
N GLU A 563 37.91 -19.59 -10.98
CA GLU A 563 38.12 -20.86 -10.27
C GLU A 563 37.67 -22.10 -11.07
N ALA A 564 36.70 -21.93 -11.98
CA ALA A 564 36.14 -23.03 -12.77
C ALA A 564 37.00 -23.36 -14.00
N ILE A 565 37.55 -22.34 -14.68
CA ILE A 565 38.31 -22.49 -15.93
C ILE A 565 39.45 -23.52 -15.85
N PRO A 566 40.28 -23.59 -14.79
CA PRO A 566 41.35 -24.59 -14.68
C PRO A 566 40.85 -26.04 -14.78
N ARG A 567 39.59 -26.27 -14.41
CA ARG A 567 38.91 -27.58 -14.42
C ARG A 567 38.15 -27.86 -15.73
N MET A 568 38.19 -26.95 -16.70
CA MET A 568 37.48 -27.04 -17.98
C MET A 568 38.49 -27.09 -19.14
N PRO A 569 38.93 -28.28 -19.59
CA PRO A 569 39.96 -28.43 -20.62
C PRO A 569 39.61 -27.77 -21.96
N SER A 570 38.32 -27.80 -22.32
CA SER A 570 37.70 -27.18 -23.50
C SER A 570 37.96 -25.67 -23.58
N ILE A 571 37.93 -24.98 -22.43
CA ILE A 571 38.11 -23.52 -22.33
C ILE A 571 39.58 -23.17 -22.09
N ARG A 572 40.25 -23.88 -21.17
CA ARG A 572 41.64 -23.62 -20.76
C ARG A 572 42.62 -23.62 -21.92
N THR A 573 42.33 -24.37 -22.98
CA THR A 573 43.20 -24.51 -24.16
C THR A 573 43.00 -23.41 -25.21
N GLN A 574 41.98 -22.55 -25.08
CA GLN A 574 41.62 -21.55 -26.10
C GLN A 574 42.43 -20.25 -26.01
N ALA A 575 43.05 -19.93 -24.87
CA ALA A 575 43.99 -18.82 -24.77
C ALA A 575 44.92 -18.97 -23.55
N ALA A 576 46.19 -18.62 -23.72
CA ALA A 576 47.19 -18.55 -22.65
C ALA A 576 47.38 -17.11 -22.13
N ASP A 577 46.28 -16.40 -21.90
CA ASP A 577 46.27 -14.98 -21.51
C ASP A 577 45.46 -14.78 -20.22
N ASP A 578 45.93 -13.88 -19.37
CA ASP A 578 45.35 -13.56 -18.04
C ASP A 578 43.92 -13.01 -18.14
N GLN A 579 43.49 -12.58 -19.34
CA GLN A 579 42.13 -12.07 -19.59
C GLN A 579 41.10 -13.12 -20.01
N LEU A 580 41.46 -14.41 -20.07
CA LEU A 580 40.54 -15.48 -20.50
C LEU A 580 39.26 -15.50 -19.65
N SER A 581 39.37 -15.38 -18.33
CA SER A 581 38.22 -15.40 -17.41
C SER A 581 37.27 -14.24 -17.64
N THR A 582 37.80 -13.04 -17.87
CA THR A 582 37.01 -11.85 -18.17
C THR A 582 36.27 -12.00 -19.50
N ARG A 583 36.91 -12.60 -20.52
CA ARG A 583 36.27 -12.83 -21.82
C ARG A 583 35.18 -13.90 -21.74
N VAL A 584 35.44 -15.01 -21.03
CA VAL A 584 34.42 -16.05 -20.74
C VAL A 584 33.24 -15.45 -19.98
N PHE A 585 33.51 -14.64 -18.97
CA PHE A 585 32.47 -14.01 -18.16
C PHE A 585 31.65 -12.98 -18.97
N ASN A 586 32.31 -12.13 -19.77
CA ASN A 586 31.63 -11.20 -20.68
C ASN A 586 30.80 -11.94 -21.73
N HIS A 587 31.27 -13.08 -22.22
CA HIS A 587 30.50 -13.93 -23.13
C HIS A 587 29.21 -14.44 -22.48
N LEU A 588 29.27 -14.87 -21.21
CA LEU A 588 28.06 -15.26 -20.47
C LEU A 588 27.10 -14.08 -20.30
N LEU A 589 27.60 -12.86 -20.04
CA LEU A 589 26.74 -11.67 -19.92
C LEU A 589 26.13 -11.24 -21.25
N SER A 590 26.93 -11.17 -22.31
CA SER A 590 26.52 -10.59 -23.59
C SER A 590 25.73 -11.59 -24.43
N ARG A 591 26.01 -12.90 -24.32
CA ARG A 591 25.48 -13.94 -25.22
C ARG A 591 24.55 -14.98 -24.59
N SER A 592 24.72 -15.36 -23.32
CA SER A 592 23.84 -16.40 -22.76
C SER A 592 22.36 -15.98 -22.71
N GLY A 593 22.08 -14.66 -22.64
CA GLY A 593 20.73 -14.13 -22.44
C GLY A 593 20.10 -14.53 -21.09
N LEU A 594 20.87 -15.18 -20.21
CA LEU A 594 20.44 -15.66 -18.91
C LEU A 594 20.95 -14.77 -17.77
N LEU A 595 22.05 -14.07 -17.97
CA LEU A 595 22.59 -13.08 -17.03
C LEU A 595 22.43 -11.66 -17.58
N ARG A 596 22.22 -10.69 -16.69
CA ARG A 596 22.23 -9.26 -17.00
C ARG A 596 22.94 -8.46 -15.93
N GLU A 597 23.32 -7.23 -16.27
CA GLU A 597 23.94 -6.26 -15.36
C GLU A 597 22.89 -5.20 -14.95
N PRO A 598 22.20 -5.35 -13.80
CA PRO A 598 21.17 -4.39 -13.38
C PRO A 598 21.77 -3.09 -12.81
N SER A 599 23.04 -3.12 -12.41
CA SER A 599 23.86 -1.96 -12.07
C SER A 599 25.27 -2.16 -12.62
N THR A 600 26.11 -1.11 -12.64
CA THR A 600 27.46 -1.15 -13.21
C THR A 600 28.37 -2.23 -12.61
N ASP A 601 28.10 -2.69 -11.38
CA ASP A 601 28.96 -3.62 -10.63
C ASP A 601 28.27 -4.91 -10.19
N THR A 602 27.04 -5.17 -10.65
CA THR A 602 26.29 -6.37 -10.25
C THR A 602 25.80 -7.20 -11.41
N VAL A 603 25.51 -8.46 -11.09
CA VAL A 603 25.09 -9.49 -12.04
C VAL A 603 23.96 -10.26 -11.40
N GLU A 604 22.89 -10.48 -12.16
CA GLU A 604 21.76 -11.31 -11.76
C GLU A 604 21.28 -12.20 -12.91
N PHE A 605 20.52 -13.23 -12.57
CA PHE A 605 19.76 -13.96 -13.59
C PHE A 605 18.57 -13.13 -14.05
N VAL A 606 18.31 -13.13 -15.37
CA VAL A 606 17.15 -12.44 -15.97
C VAL A 606 15.84 -12.87 -15.31
N HIS A 607 15.76 -14.14 -14.89
CA HIS A 607 14.64 -14.64 -14.11
C HIS A 607 15.06 -15.70 -13.08
N ARG A 608 14.52 -15.58 -11.86
CA ARG A 608 14.82 -16.49 -10.72
C ARG A 608 14.54 -17.97 -11.03
N THR A 609 13.54 -18.27 -11.84
CA THR A 609 13.25 -19.66 -12.26
C THR A 609 14.43 -20.36 -12.95
N PHE A 610 15.23 -19.66 -13.76
CA PHE A 610 16.43 -20.24 -14.36
C PHE A 610 17.54 -20.43 -13.33
N GLN A 611 17.68 -19.49 -12.40
CA GLN A 611 18.57 -19.64 -11.25
C GLN A 611 18.17 -20.87 -10.43
N ASP A 612 16.89 -21.04 -10.08
CA ASP A 612 16.39 -22.18 -9.31
C ASP A 612 16.62 -23.50 -10.05
N TYR A 613 16.38 -23.55 -11.36
CA TYR A 613 16.62 -24.73 -12.20
C TYR A 613 18.11 -25.12 -12.24
N LEU A 614 18.99 -24.17 -12.57
CA LEU A 614 20.43 -24.40 -12.70
C LEU A 614 21.08 -24.71 -11.34
N GLY A 615 20.69 -23.97 -10.30
CA GLY A 615 21.19 -24.18 -8.96
C GLY A 615 20.70 -25.50 -8.35
N ALA A 616 19.46 -25.91 -8.63
CA ALA A 616 18.98 -27.24 -8.27
C ALA A 616 19.77 -28.35 -8.96
N ARG A 617 20.10 -28.18 -10.24
CA ARG A 617 20.93 -29.14 -10.98
C ARG A 617 22.34 -29.24 -10.38
N ALA A 618 22.97 -28.11 -10.07
CA ALA A 618 24.26 -28.07 -9.38
C ALA A 618 24.23 -28.75 -8.01
N ALA A 619 23.19 -28.49 -7.19
CA ALA A 619 23.06 -29.10 -5.88
C ALA A 619 22.98 -30.63 -5.93
N ILE A 620 22.35 -31.18 -6.98
CA ILE A 620 22.29 -32.64 -7.19
C ILE A 620 23.64 -33.18 -7.69
N GLU A 621 24.31 -32.47 -8.60
CA GLU A 621 25.63 -32.86 -9.13
C GLU A 621 26.74 -32.80 -8.05
N ASP A 622 26.65 -31.87 -7.10
CA ASP A 622 27.55 -31.74 -5.94
C ASP A 622 27.19 -32.70 -4.79
N GLU A 623 26.22 -33.60 -4.98
CA GLU A 623 25.72 -34.57 -3.98
C GLU A 623 25.16 -33.93 -2.69
N ASP A 624 24.72 -32.67 -2.74
CA ASP A 624 24.25 -31.86 -1.60
C ASP A 624 22.79 -32.18 -1.17
N ILE A 625 22.33 -33.42 -1.39
CA ILE A 625 20.96 -33.87 -1.06
C ILE A 625 20.62 -33.63 0.41
N LYS A 626 21.57 -33.88 1.33
CA LYS A 626 21.37 -33.64 2.76
C LYS A 626 21.13 -32.16 3.06
N TYR A 627 21.82 -31.28 2.34
CA TYR A 627 21.65 -29.84 2.49
C TYR A 627 20.27 -29.40 1.96
N LEU A 628 19.85 -29.91 0.79
CA LEU A 628 18.49 -29.67 0.27
C LEU A 628 17.41 -30.11 1.25
N ILE A 629 17.57 -31.29 1.88
CA ILE A 629 16.65 -31.77 2.93
C ILE A 629 16.62 -30.80 4.11
N GLN A 630 17.77 -30.27 4.56
CA GLN A 630 17.84 -29.30 5.67
C GLN A 630 17.11 -27.99 5.34
N GLN A 631 17.23 -27.51 4.11
CA GLN A 631 16.65 -26.24 3.68
C GLN A 631 15.16 -26.31 3.30
N ALA A 632 14.56 -27.52 3.27
CA ALA A 632 13.19 -27.76 2.78
C ALA A 632 12.04 -27.01 3.49
N HIS A 633 12.30 -26.44 4.66
CA HIS A 633 11.32 -25.66 5.40
C HIS A 633 11.32 -24.15 5.04
N HIS A 634 12.30 -23.69 4.27
CA HIS A 634 12.41 -22.28 3.86
C HIS A 634 11.73 -22.01 2.52
N ASP A 635 10.99 -20.90 2.43
CA ASP A 635 10.26 -20.47 1.21
C ASP A 635 11.14 -20.35 -0.02
N GLN A 636 12.35 -19.85 0.19
CA GLN A 636 13.28 -19.56 -0.90
C GLN A 636 13.77 -20.82 -1.62
N TRP A 637 13.65 -21.98 -0.97
CA TRP A 637 14.11 -23.27 -1.46
C TRP A 637 13.00 -24.12 -2.08
N GLU A 638 11.75 -23.66 -2.02
CA GLU A 638 10.61 -24.45 -2.47
C GLU A 638 10.73 -24.85 -3.95
N ASP A 639 10.96 -23.86 -4.84
CA ASP A 639 11.14 -24.11 -6.27
C ASP A 639 12.45 -24.87 -6.56
N VAL A 640 13.51 -24.58 -5.82
CA VAL A 640 14.80 -25.28 -5.95
C VAL A 640 14.62 -26.77 -5.67
N ILE A 641 13.87 -27.15 -4.64
CA ILE A 641 13.62 -28.56 -4.29
C ILE A 641 12.72 -29.23 -5.32
N ARG A 642 11.66 -28.54 -5.78
CA ARG A 642 10.80 -29.04 -6.87
C ARG A 642 11.62 -29.33 -8.13
N MET A 643 12.55 -28.44 -8.49
CA MET A 643 13.45 -28.65 -9.63
C MET A 643 14.48 -29.75 -9.34
N ALA A 644 15.04 -29.81 -8.13
CA ALA A 644 16.03 -30.80 -7.74
C ALA A 644 15.49 -32.24 -7.86
N VAL A 645 14.24 -32.48 -7.45
CA VAL A 645 13.54 -33.76 -7.63
C VAL A 645 13.46 -34.18 -9.10
N SER A 646 13.26 -33.20 -10.00
CA SER A 646 13.25 -33.45 -11.44
C SER A 646 14.63 -33.79 -12.00
N HIS A 647 15.72 -33.28 -11.39
CA HIS A 647 17.11 -33.54 -11.78
C HIS A 647 17.69 -34.82 -11.17
N CYS A 648 17.21 -35.25 -10.02
CA CYS A 648 17.64 -36.47 -9.34
C CYS A 648 17.58 -37.71 -10.24
N ARG A 649 18.55 -38.61 -10.08
CA ARG A 649 18.45 -40.02 -10.49
C ARG A 649 17.47 -40.75 -9.56
N PRO A 650 16.94 -41.93 -9.94
CA PRO A 650 15.93 -42.63 -9.14
C PRO A 650 16.30 -42.83 -7.66
N LYS A 651 17.55 -43.25 -7.36
CA LYS A 651 18.02 -43.43 -5.98
C LYS A 651 18.13 -42.12 -5.19
N GLU A 652 18.62 -41.07 -5.83
CA GLU A 652 18.75 -39.73 -5.24
C GLU A 652 17.39 -39.13 -4.93
N ARG A 653 16.41 -39.34 -5.83
CA ARG A 653 15.03 -38.88 -5.67
C ARG A 653 14.36 -39.53 -4.46
N VAL A 654 14.52 -40.85 -4.34
CA VAL A 654 14.05 -41.62 -3.17
C VAL A 654 14.70 -41.09 -1.89
N ALA A 655 16.02 -40.86 -1.90
CA ALA A 655 16.73 -40.34 -0.73
C ALA A 655 16.26 -38.94 -0.32
N LEU A 656 16.08 -38.02 -1.30
CA LEU A 656 15.61 -36.66 -1.07
C LEU A 656 14.20 -36.65 -0.48
N LEU A 657 13.24 -37.30 -1.15
CA LEU A 657 11.84 -37.31 -0.69
C LEU A 657 11.67 -38.07 0.62
N THR A 658 12.37 -39.20 0.79
CA THR A 658 12.37 -39.94 2.07
C THR A 658 12.95 -39.08 3.20
N GLY A 659 14.00 -38.31 2.92
CA GLY A 659 14.58 -37.38 3.89
C GLY A 659 13.61 -36.27 4.31
N ILE A 660 12.87 -35.70 3.35
CA ILE A 660 11.87 -34.65 3.62
C ILE A 660 10.71 -35.20 4.48
N ILE A 661 10.14 -36.36 4.12
CA ILE A 661 9.04 -36.94 4.91
C ILE A 661 9.50 -37.40 6.29
N ASN A 662 10.71 -37.97 6.42
CA ASN A 662 11.24 -38.38 7.72
C ASN A 662 11.46 -37.16 8.64
N ARG A 663 11.92 -36.03 8.09
CA ARG A 663 11.98 -34.77 8.84
C ARG A 663 10.60 -34.31 9.27
N GLY A 664 9.59 -34.39 8.40
CA GLY A 664 8.20 -34.07 8.76
C GLY A 664 7.64 -34.97 9.87
N ASP A 665 8.02 -36.24 9.89
CA ASP A 665 7.66 -37.19 10.95
C ASP A 665 8.27 -36.75 12.30
N THR A 666 9.54 -36.33 12.32
CA THR A 666 10.28 -35.97 13.54
C THR A 666 10.09 -34.52 14.02
N GLU A 667 9.95 -33.56 13.10
CA GLU A 667 9.95 -32.12 13.39
C GLU A 667 8.53 -31.55 13.28
N ALA A 668 7.80 -31.57 14.41
CA ALA A 668 6.40 -31.13 14.45
C ALA A 668 6.20 -29.68 13.96
N MET A 669 7.17 -28.79 14.20
CA MET A 669 7.10 -27.38 13.81
C MET A 669 6.98 -27.17 12.29
N PHE A 670 7.63 -28.01 11.48
CA PHE A 670 7.68 -27.85 10.02
C PHE A 670 6.91 -28.96 9.28
N ARG A 671 6.23 -29.84 10.01
CA ARG A 671 5.56 -31.04 9.48
C ARG A 671 4.65 -30.75 8.30
N HIS A 672 3.70 -29.83 8.48
CA HIS A 672 2.71 -29.51 7.45
C HIS A 672 3.40 -29.10 6.15
N ARG A 673 4.36 -28.17 6.25
CA ARG A 673 5.12 -27.67 5.11
C ARG A 673 5.89 -28.76 4.39
N LEU A 674 6.61 -29.61 5.12
CA LEU A 674 7.44 -30.66 4.53
C LEU A 674 6.59 -31.71 3.82
N TYR A 675 5.44 -32.10 4.38
CA TYR A 675 4.52 -33.01 3.71
C TYR A 675 3.93 -32.40 2.44
N LEU A 676 3.51 -31.14 2.48
CA LEU A 676 3.00 -30.46 1.29
C LEU A 676 4.06 -30.32 0.20
N LEU A 677 5.27 -29.87 0.55
CA LEU A 677 6.37 -29.80 -0.40
C LEU A 677 6.64 -31.18 -1.04
N SER A 678 6.65 -32.25 -0.25
CA SER A 678 6.85 -33.62 -0.77
C SER A 678 5.73 -34.07 -1.70
N LEU A 679 4.47 -33.70 -1.41
CA LEU A 679 3.33 -33.98 -2.28
C LEU A 679 3.45 -33.23 -3.61
N VAL A 680 3.83 -31.96 -3.59
CA VAL A 680 3.99 -31.19 -4.83
C VAL A 680 5.14 -31.71 -5.70
N CYS A 681 6.20 -32.21 -5.06
CA CYS A 681 7.31 -32.82 -5.78
C CYS A 681 6.90 -34.08 -6.59
N LEU A 682 5.74 -34.69 -6.31
CA LEU A 682 5.23 -35.80 -7.13
C LEU A 682 4.95 -35.36 -8.58
N GLU A 683 4.47 -34.13 -8.82
CA GLU A 683 4.23 -33.59 -10.18
C GLU A 683 5.53 -33.57 -11.02
N HIS A 684 6.67 -33.46 -10.34
CA HIS A 684 7.99 -33.33 -10.95
C HIS A 684 8.77 -34.66 -11.02
N SER A 685 8.15 -35.77 -10.62
CA SER A 685 8.76 -37.09 -10.52
C SER A 685 8.31 -38.01 -11.67
N PRO A 686 9.13 -38.23 -12.71
CA PRO A 686 8.75 -39.10 -13.83
C PRO A 686 8.73 -40.59 -13.48
N GLU A 687 9.47 -40.99 -12.45
CA GLU A 687 9.59 -42.37 -11.98
C GLU A 687 9.74 -42.34 -10.44
N LEU A 688 8.84 -43.00 -9.73
CA LEU A 688 8.89 -43.14 -8.28
C LEU A 688 8.42 -44.55 -7.89
N ASP A 689 8.98 -45.07 -6.80
CA ASP A 689 8.51 -46.29 -6.15
C ASP A 689 7.05 -46.08 -5.66
N PRO A 690 6.08 -46.92 -6.06
CA PRO A 690 4.69 -46.82 -5.59
C PRO A 690 4.58 -46.78 -4.06
N ASP A 691 5.43 -47.53 -3.35
CA ASP A 691 5.41 -47.55 -1.88
C ASP A 691 5.79 -46.18 -1.30
N LEU A 692 6.71 -45.46 -1.94
CA LEU A 692 7.08 -44.10 -1.52
C LEU A 692 5.99 -43.09 -1.88
N GLN A 693 5.35 -43.24 -3.04
CA GLN A 693 4.22 -42.41 -3.44
C GLN A 693 3.07 -42.53 -2.44
N ASP A 694 2.70 -43.77 -2.08
CA ASP A 694 1.65 -44.05 -1.11
C ASP A 694 1.99 -43.48 0.26
N ARG A 695 3.25 -43.58 0.71
CA ARG A 695 3.70 -42.96 1.96
C ARG A 695 3.56 -41.43 1.94
N ILE A 696 3.96 -40.77 0.85
CA ILE A 696 3.82 -39.31 0.70
C ILE A 696 2.34 -38.91 0.70
N GLN A 697 1.51 -39.60 -0.07
CA GLN A 697 0.07 -39.35 -0.14
C GLN A 697 -0.62 -39.63 1.20
N GLN A 698 -0.22 -40.68 1.93
CA GLN A 698 -0.76 -40.99 3.26
C GLN A 698 -0.41 -39.87 4.26
N ARG A 699 0.83 -39.39 4.26
CA ARG A 699 1.26 -38.28 5.15
C ARG A 699 0.57 -36.98 4.79
N ALA A 700 0.50 -36.63 3.50
CA ALA A 700 -0.22 -35.45 3.08
C ALA A 700 -1.74 -35.58 3.32
N GLY A 701 -2.29 -36.77 3.20
CA GLY A 701 -3.69 -37.09 3.51
C GLY A 701 -4.04 -36.90 4.99
N THR A 702 -3.06 -36.98 5.91
CA THR A 702 -3.30 -36.60 7.33
C THR A 702 -3.61 -35.12 7.51
N LEU A 703 -3.30 -34.29 6.52
CA LEU A 703 -3.62 -32.86 6.49
C LEU A 703 -5.00 -32.58 5.87
N LEU A 704 -5.73 -33.63 5.46
CA LEU A 704 -7.05 -33.53 4.83
C LEU A 704 -8.11 -34.22 5.69
N PRO A 705 -9.33 -33.66 5.78
CA PRO A 705 -9.80 -32.41 5.18
C PRO A 705 -9.12 -31.15 5.76
N PRO A 706 -9.06 -30.03 5.02
CA PRO A 706 -8.62 -28.75 5.59
C PRO A 706 -9.46 -28.41 6.81
N GLU A 707 -8.83 -28.02 7.92
CA GLU A 707 -9.54 -27.69 9.16
C GLU A 707 -10.11 -26.26 9.15
N SER A 708 -9.51 -25.40 8.34
CA SER A 708 -9.89 -23.99 8.18
C SER A 708 -9.82 -23.52 6.73
N ILE A 709 -10.41 -22.34 6.45
CA ILE A 709 -10.29 -21.67 5.15
C ILE A 709 -8.83 -21.29 4.86
N GLU A 710 -8.06 -20.90 5.88
CA GLU A 710 -6.64 -20.59 5.77
C GLU A 710 -5.83 -21.82 5.31
N ASP A 711 -6.10 -22.98 5.91
CA ASP A 711 -5.50 -24.25 5.49
C ASP A 711 -5.84 -24.57 4.04
N ALA A 712 -7.07 -24.27 3.61
CA ALA A 712 -7.50 -24.50 2.23
C ALA A 712 -6.68 -23.69 1.21
N GLU A 713 -6.26 -22.47 1.55
CA GLU A 713 -5.43 -21.64 0.67
C GLU A 713 -4.00 -22.17 0.55
N VAL A 714 -3.42 -22.59 1.67
CA VAL A 714 -2.08 -23.21 1.70
C VAL A 714 -2.10 -24.53 0.92
N LEU A 715 -3.14 -25.35 1.12
CA LEU A 715 -3.30 -26.61 0.42
C LEU A 715 -3.52 -26.40 -1.09
N ALA A 716 -4.25 -25.36 -1.49
CA ALA A 716 -4.48 -25.08 -2.91
C ALA A 716 -3.18 -24.81 -3.71
N GLN A 717 -2.11 -24.35 -3.05
CA GLN A 717 -0.78 -24.18 -3.67
C GLN A 717 -0.15 -25.51 -4.14
N VAL A 718 -0.68 -26.64 -3.65
CA VAL A 718 -0.28 -27.97 -4.12
C VAL A 718 -0.66 -28.18 -5.59
N GLY A 719 -1.71 -27.51 -6.06
CA GLY A 719 -2.22 -27.63 -7.42
C GLY A 719 -3.11 -28.87 -7.63
N PRO A 720 -3.28 -29.34 -8.87
CA PRO A 720 -4.31 -30.31 -9.24
C PRO A 720 -4.25 -31.66 -8.52
N VAL A 721 -3.07 -32.09 -8.06
CA VAL A 721 -2.88 -33.35 -7.31
C VAL A 721 -3.70 -33.35 -6.01
N LEU A 722 -3.89 -32.16 -5.41
CA LEU A 722 -4.74 -32.02 -4.22
C LEU A 722 -6.16 -32.54 -4.47
N LEU A 723 -6.71 -32.28 -5.66
CA LEU A 723 -8.11 -32.57 -6.00
C LEU A 723 -8.45 -34.07 -5.96
N GLU A 724 -7.45 -34.93 -6.19
CA GLU A 724 -7.58 -36.38 -6.08
C GLU A 724 -7.64 -36.85 -4.62
N LEU A 725 -7.03 -36.09 -3.72
CA LEU A 725 -6.96 -36.38 -2.29
C LEU A 725 -8.10 -35.72 -1.49
N LEU A 726 -8.77 -34.71 -2.05
CA LEU A 726 -9.87 -34.01 -1.36
C LEU A 726 -11.05 -34.97 -1.10
N PRO A 727 -11.53 -35.05 0.17
CA PRO A 727 -12.64 -35.91 0.52
C PRO A 727 -13.98 -35.42 -0.06
N GLY A 728 -14.94 -36.34 -0.18
CA GLY A 728 -16.34 -36.00 -0.48
C GLY A 728 -17.09 -35.49 0.76
N PRO A 729 -18.36 -35.08 0.63
CA PRO A 729 -19.12 -34.45 1.72
C PRO A 729 -19.38 -35.35 2.94
N SER A 730 -19.32 -36.68 2.76
CA SER A 730 -19.64 -37.66 3.80
C SER A 730 -18.66 -37.60 4.97
N GLY A 731 -19.17 -37.34 6.18
CA GLY A 731 -18.39 -37.36 7.42
C GLY A 731 -17.61 -36.07 7.72
N LEU A 732 -17.72 -35.03 6.89
CA LEU A 732 -17.08 -33.74 7.11
C LEU A 732 -17.94 -32.84 8.01
N THR A 733 -17.31 -32.04 8.87
CA THR A 733 -17.99 -30.91 9.53
C THR A 733 -18.35 -29.81 8.52
N VAL A 734 -19.19 -28.85 8.90
CA VAL A 734 -19.53 -27.70 8.03
C VAL A 734 -18.26 -26.96 7.60
N VAL A 735 -17.39 -26.62 8.57
CA VAL A 735 -16.17 -25.85 8.33
C VAL A 735 -15.24 -26.59 7.37
N GLN A 736 -15.03 -27.89 7.59
CA GLN A 736 -14.20 -28.72 6.73
C GLN A 736 -14.77 -28.87 5.31
N ALA A 737 -16.09 -29.01 5.17
CA ALA A 737 -16.73 -29.06 3.86
C ALA A 737 -16.56 -27.75 3.10
N CYS A 738 -16.78 -26.61 3.76
CA CYS A 738 -16.56 -25.30 3.16
C CYS A 738 -15.09 -25.09 2.78
N ALA A 739 -14.16 -25.43 3.67
CA ALA A 739 -12.73 -25.33 3.39
C ALA A 739 -12.28 -26.27 2.26
N THR A 740 -12.88 -27.46 2.13
CA THR A 740 -12.63 -28.38 1.01
C THR A 740 -13.10 -27.80 -0.33
N ILE A 741 -14.29 -27.21 -0.37
CA ILE A 741 -14.81 -26.50 -1.56
C ILE A 741 -13.90 -25.32 -1.90
N ARG A 742 -13.49 -24.56 -0.88
CA ARG A 742 -12.59 -23.41 -1.01
C ARG A 742 -11.24 -23.83 -1.62
N ALA A 743 -10.62 -24.89 -1.10
CA ALA A 743 -9.37 -25.44 -1.62
C ALA A 743 -9.51 -25.85 -3.10
N ALA A 744 -10.56 -26.61 -3.43
CA ALA A 744 -10.83 -27.01 -4.82
C ALA A 744 -11.02 -25.79 -5.73
N SER A 745 -11.78 -24.80 -5.28
CA SER A 745 -12.04 -23.58 -6.07
C SER A 745 -10.80 -22.71 -6.29
N LEU A 746 -9.84 -22.73 -5.36
CA LEU A 746 -8.56 -22.01 -5.50
C LEU A 746 -7.59 -22.74 -6.44
N VAL A 747 -7.62 -24.08 -6.46
CA VAL A 747 -6.84 -24.86 -7.44
C VAL A 747 -7.36 -24.61 -8.87
N GLY A 748 -8.68 -24.57 -9.03
CA GLY A 748 -9.33 -24.28 -10.31
C GLY A 748 -9.20 -25.39 -11.36
N GLY A 749 -9.76 -25.13 -12.55
CA GLY A 749 -9.79 -26.06 -13.68
C GLY A 749 -10.85 -27.16 -13.63
N ASP A 750 -10.93 -27.96 -14.68
CA ASP A 750 -12.02 -28.91 -14.92
C ASP A 750 -12.12 -29.99 -13.82
N ALA A 751 -10.99 -30.44 -13.27
CA ALA A 751 -10.97 -31.40 -12.17
C ALA A 751 -11.57 -30.81 -10.88
N ALA A 752 -11.37 -29.51 -10.64
CA ALA A 752 -11.93 -28.83 -9.48
C ALA A 752 -13.45 -28.67 -9.61
N LEU A 753 -13.97 -28.43 -10.82
CA LEU A 753 -15.42 -28.45 -11.08
C LEU A 753 -16.04 -29.79 -10.65
N HIS A 754 -15.40 -30.90 -10.99
CA HIS A 754 -15.86 -32.23 -10.61
C HIS A 754 -15.75 -32.49 -9.11
N ALA A 755 -14.70 -31.98 -8.45
CA ALA A 755 -14.54 -32.08 -7.00
C ALA A 755 -15.65 -31.30 -6.27
N ILE A 756 -15.92 -30.06 -6.67
CA ILE A 756 -16.98 -29.23 -6.08
C ILE A 756 -18.37 -29.82 -6.38
N ALA A 757 -18.57 -30.40 -7.56
CA ALA A 757 -19.83 -31.04 -7.93
C ALA A 757 -20.25 -32.18 -6.97
N LYS A 758 -19.31 -32.79 -6.23
CA LYS A 758 -19.61 -33.79 -5.19
C LYS A 758 -20.44 -33.20 -4.03
N PHE A 759 -20.38 -31.90 -3.79
CA PHE A 759 -21.05 -31.20 -2.69
C PHE A 759 -22.43 -30.65 -3.07
N VAL A 760 -22.89 -30.84 -4.31
CA VAL A 760 -24.16 -30.24 -4.81
C VAL A 760 -25.39 -30.73 -4.05
N ASN A 761 -25.38 -31.97 -3.56
CA ASN A 761 -26.49 -32.58 -2.83
C ASN A 761 -26.37 -32.39 -1.30
N ASP A 762 -25.43 -31.56 -0.83
CA ASP A 762 -25.34 -31.24 0.59
C ASP A 762 -26.54 -30.40 1.04
N HIS A 763 -27.10 -30.71 2.21
CA HIS A 763 -28.31 -30.04 2.72
C HIS A 763 -27.97 -28.87 3.66
N ARG A 764 -26.70 -28.72 4.06
CA ARG A 764 -26.25 -27.71 5.03
C ARG A 764 -26.20 -26.33 4.35
N PRO A 765 -26.84 -25.29 4.90
CA PRO A 765 -26.94 -23.97 4.27
C PRO A 765 -25.58 -23.32 3.95
N GLN A 766 -24.65 -23.36 4.90
CA GLN A 766 -23.32 -22.76 4.73
C GLN A 766 -22.52 -23.42 3.59
N VAL A 767 -22.64 -24.75 3.45
CA VAL A 767 -21.96 -25.51 2.38
C VAL A 767 -22.56 -25.16 1.01
N LYS A 768 -23.90 -25.04 0.92
CA LYS A 768 -24.58 -24.58 -0.30
C LYS A 768 -24.15 -23.17 -0.69
N SER A 769 -24.08 -22.25 0.26
CA SER A 769 -23.61 -20.88 0.04
C SER A 769 -22.18 -20.90 -0.51
N GLU A 770 -21.31 -21.74 0.06
CA GLU A 770 -19.92 -21.87 -0.39
C GLU A 770 -19.80 -22.43 -1.83
N VAL A 771 -20.63 -23.40 -2.22
CA VAL A 771 -20.70 -23.88 -3.61
C VAL A 771 -21.11 -22.73 -4.55
N VAL A 772 -22.11 -21.93 -4.19
CA VAL A 772 -22.53 -20.78 -5.01
C VAL A 772 -21.44 -19.72 -5.08
N ASN A 773 -20.75 -19.45 -3.96
CA ASN A 773 -19.65 -18.48 -3.90
C ASN A 773 -18.44 -18.89 -4.74
N ALA A 774 -18.21 -20.19 -4.94
CA ALA A 774 -17.15 -20.67 -5.81
C ALA A 774 -17.37 -20.32 -7.29
N TRP A 775 -18.60 -19.97 -7.71
CA TRP A 775 -18.92 -19.66 -9.11
C TRP A 775 -18.04 -18.55 -9.70
N ASP A 776 -17.70 -17.53 -8.91
CA ASP A 776 -16.89 -16.37 -9.34
C ASP A 776 -15.48 -16.75 -9.86
N ARG A 777 -15.00 -17.97 -9.52
CA ARG A 777 -13.64 -18.45 -9.80
C ARG A 777 -13.53 -19.34 -11.03
N PHE A 778 -14.65 -19.64 -11.69
CA PHE A 778 -14.70 -20.51 -12.86
C PHE A 778 -15.33 -19.80 -14.05
N ASP A 779 -15.30 -20.45 -15.21
CA ASP A 779 -16.09 -19.99 -16.35
C ASP A 779 -17.58 -19.95 -15.98
N ILE A 780 -18.18 -18.77 -16.17
CA ILE A 780 -19.51 -18.46 -15.69
C ILE A 780 -20.56 -19.42 -16.28
N VAL A 781 -20.44 -19.74 -17.58
CA VAL A 781 -21.42 -20.56 -18.28
C VAL A 781 -21.19 -22.04 -17.98
N GLU A 782 -19.94 -22.49 -17.93
CA GLU A 782 -19.59 -23.88 -17.64
C GLU A 782 -19.97 -24.27 -16.21
N TYR A 783 -19.67 -23.42 -15.22
CA TYR A 783 -20.01 -23.69 -13.83
C TYR A 783 -21.53 -23.74 -13.61
N ALA A 784 -22.27 -22.83 -14.24
CA ALA A 784 -23.74 -22.82 -14.20
C ALA A 784 -24.33 -24.14 -14.73
N LYS A 785 -23.81 -24.66 -15.84
CA LYS A 785 -24.27 -25.91 -16.46
C LYS A 785 -23.87 -27.16 -15.67
N THR A 786 -22.63 -27.19 -15.18
CA THR A 786 -22.00 -28.40 -14.63
C THR A 786 -22.27 -28.57 -13.14
N VAL A 787 -22.32 -27.47 -12.37
CA VAL A 787 -22.47 -27.50 -10.91
C VAL A 787 -23.84 -26.99 -10.48
N LEU A 788 -24.16 -25.72 -10.75
CA LEU A 788 -25.36 -25.07 -10.19
C LEU A 788 -26.67 -25.68 -10.72
N ASN A 789 -26.74 -26.05 -12.00
CA ASN A 789 -27.91 -26.69 -12.57
C ASN A 789 -28.19 -28.10 -12.01
N ARG A 790 -27.24 -28.73 -11.29
CA ARG A 790 -27.45 -30.06 -10.71
C ARG A 790 -28.13 -30.03 -9.33
N GLY A 791 -28.30 -28.86 -8.71
CA GLY A 791 -28.88 -28.73 -7.38
C GLY A 791 -29.88 -27.60 -7.23
N HIS A 792 -30.48 -27.52 -6.04
CA HIS A 792 -31.37 -26.45 -5.61
C HIS A 792 -30.62 -25.51 -4.66
N PHE A 793 -30.33 -24.31 -5.15
CA PHE A 793 -29.54 -23.29 -4.46
C PHE A 793 -30.29 -21.96 -4.43
N SER A 794 -29.93 -21.11 -3.46
CA SER A 794 -30.16 -19.67 -3.56
C SER A 794 -29.01 -19.08 -4.37
N ILE A 795 -29.27 -18.67 -5.61
CA ILE A 795 -28.21 -18.26 -6.54
C ILE A 795 -27.89 -16.78 -6.31
N ALA A 796 -26.68 -16.50 -5.81
CA ALA A 796 -26.14 -15.16 -5.75
C ALA A 796 -25.54 -14.76 -7.12
N VAL A 797 -25.98 -13.63 -7.64
CA VAL A 797 -25.62 -13.04 -8.93
C VAL A 797 -24.96 -11.69 -8.67
N ARG A 798 -23.70 -11.55 -9.05
CA ARG A 798 -22.86 -10.36 -8.78
C ARG A 798 -22.44 -9.62 -10.04
N SER A 799 -22.76 -10.16 -11.22
CA SER A 799 -22.46 -9.53 -12.51
C SER A 799 -23.57 -9.76 -13.54
N THR A 800 -23.62 -8.90 -14.56
CA THR A 800 -24.53 -9.04 -15.71
C THR A 800 -24.28 -10.32 -16.50
N GLU A 801 -23.02 -10.76 -16.58
CA GLU A 801 -22.62 -12.01 -17.24
C GLU A 801 -23.19 -13.24 -16.50
N GLN A 802 -23.13 -13.23 -15.16
CA GLN A 802 -23.76 -14.27 -14.33
C GLN A 802 -25.27 -14.27 -14.47
N ALA A 803 -25.90 -13.08 -14.49
CA ALA A 803 -27.33 -12.96 -14.69
C ALA A 803 -27.74 -13.60 -16.03
N ALA A 804 -27.01 -13.30 -17.11
CA ALA A 804 -27.24 -13.90 -18.43
C ALA A 804 -27.01 -15.43 -18.46
N ALA A 805 -26.10 -15.95 -17.64
CA ALA A 805 -25.83 -17.39 -17.52
C ALA A 805 -26.88 -18.15 -16.71
N CYS A 806 -27.67 -17.46 -15.87
CA CYS A 806 -28.74 -18.07 -15.07
C CYS A 806 -29.80 -18.79 -15.92
N LYS A 807 -29.94 -18.46 -17.21
CA LYS A 807 -30.80 -19.21 -18.17
C LYS A 807 -30.46 -20.71 -18.27
N HIS A 808 -29.25 -21.10 -17.86
CA HIS A 808 -28.80 -22.49 -17.84
C HIS A 808 -29.16 -23.22 -16.53
N ILE A 809 -29.60 -22.52 -15.49
CA ILE A 809 -29.92 -23.05 -14.16
C ILE A 809 -31.43 -23.26 -14.08
N LYS A 810 -31.91 -24.44 -14.48
CA LYS A 810 -33.36 -24.73 -14.56
C LYS A 810 -33.96 -25.22 -13.25
N ASN A 811 -33.11 -25.68 -12.33
CA ASN A 811 -33.56 -26.31 -11.08
C ASN A 811 -33.72 -25.32 -9.91
N SER A 812 -33.29 -24.06 -10.04
CA SER A 812 -33.42 -23.06 -8.96
C SER A 812 -34.43 -21.97 -9.33
N THR A 813 -35.26 -21.57 -8.37
CA THR A 813 -36.26 -20.48 -8.49
C THR A 813 -35.94 -19.27 -7.61
N VAL A 814 -34.88 -19.36 -6.79
CA VAL A 814 -34.45 -18.35 -5.82
C VAL A 814 -33.15 -17.70 -6.30
N PHE A 815 -33.19 -16.38 -6.53
CA PHE A 815 -32.06 -15.61 -7.03
C PHE A 815 -31.86 -14.34 -6.19
N ALA A 816 -30.60 -13.97 -5.99
CA ALA A 816 -30.20 -12.75 -5.31
C ALA A 816 -29.22 -11.96 -6.18
N CYS A 817 -29.61 -10.78 -6.65
CA CYS A 817 -28.71 -9.85 -7.33
C CYS A 817 -28.07 -8.92 -6.30
N VAL A 818 -26.73 -8.85 -6.30
CA VAL A 818 -25.96 -8.11 -5.29
C VAL A 818 -25.00 -7.13 -5.95
N GLY A 819 -25.03 -5.87 -5.50
CA GLY A 819 -24.13 -4.80 -5.92
C GLY A 819 -24.77 -3.75 -6.85
N ASN A 820 -23.97 -2.75 -7.24
CA ASN A 820 -24.46 -1.63 -8.04
C ASN A 820 -25.04 -2.06 -9.39
N GLY A 821 -26.28 -1.64 -9.66
CA GLY A 821 -27.03 -2.01 -10.85
C GLY A 821 -27.66 -3.41 -10.78
N ALA A 822 -27.77 -4.01 -9.58
CA ALA A 822 -28.46 -5.27 -9.37
C ALA A 822 -29.91 -5.24 -9.88
N GLY A 823 -30.65 -4.16 -9.62
CA GLY A 823 -32.04 -3.99 -10.05
C GLY A 823 -32.19 -3.71 -11.54
N GLU A 824 -31.48 -2.73 -12.09
CA GLU A 824 -31.70 -2.28 -13.47
C GLU A 824 -30.87 -3.06 -14.51
N LYS A 825 -29.65 -3.51 -14.16
CA LYS A 825 -28.74 -4.17 -15.13
C LYS A 825 -28.77 -5.69 -15.02
N MET A 826 -28.85 -6.25 -13.81
CA MET A 826 -28.76 -7.70 -13.59
C MET A 826 -30.13 -8.37 -13.60
N ALA A 827 -31.08 -7.87 -12.81
CA ALA A 827 -32.38 -8.51 -12.67
C ALA A 827 -33.10 -8.78 -14.00
N PRO A 828 -33.10 -7.87 -15.02
CA PRO A 828 -33.79 -8.14 -16.29
C PRO A 828 -33.22 -9.31 -17.10
N LEU A 829 -31.98 -9.71 -16.84
CA LEU A 829 -31.32 -10.83 -17.53
C LEU A 829 -31.64 -12.18 -16.88
N LEU A 830 -32.29 -12.18 -15.71
CA LEU A 830 -32.65 -13.40 -15.00
C LEU A 830 -33.77 -14.19 -15.71
N PRO A 831 -33.90 -15.50 -15.42
CA PRO A 831 -34.96 -16.32 -15.99
C PRO A 831 -36.36 -15.89 -15.54
N LYS A 832 -37.36 -15.99 -16.43
CA LYS A 832 -38.74 -15.57 -16.13
C LYS A 832 -39.49 -16.45 -15.10
N TRP A 833 -38.89 -17.58 -14.69
CA TRP A 833 -39.41 -18.51 -13.68
C TRP A 833 -38.89 -18.23 -12.27
N VAL A 834 -38.25 -17.07 -12.02
CA VAL A 834 -37.86 -16.64 -10.68
C VAL A 834 -39.10 -16.46 -9.80
N GLU A 835 -39.10 -17.11 -8.63
CA GLU A 835 -40.18 -17.02 -7.64
C GLU A 835 -39.83 -16.10 -6.48
N ILE A 836 -38.55 -16.09 -6.09
CA ILE A 836 -38.01 -15.27 -5.00
C ILE A 836 -36.81 -14.49 -5.56
N LEU A 837 -36.90 -13.17 -5.53
CA LEU A 837 -35.83 -12.27 -5.94
C LEU A 837 -35.37 -11.42 -4.77
N THR A 838 -34.07 -11.44 -4.50
CA THR A 838 -33.42 -10.49 -3.59
C THR A 838 -32.60 -9.50 -4.40
N ILE A 839 -32.71 -8.21 -4.10
CA ILE A 839 -31.84 -7.14 -4.63
C ILE A 839 -31.16 -6.52 -3.41
N ALA A 840 -29.83 -6.59 -3.37
CA ALA A 840 -29.05 -6.12 -2.24
C ALA A 840 -27.90 -5.21 -2.68
N ASP A 841 -27.58 -4.21 -1.84
CA ASP A 841 -26.43 -3.32 -2.03
C ASP A 841 -26.43 -2.54 -3.36
N ASP A 842 -27.61 -2.10 -3.80
CA ASP A 842 -27.77 -1.37 -5.06
C ASP A 842 -27.81 0.14 -4.85
N GLN A 843 -26.71 0.82 -5.18
CA GLN A 843 -26.58 2.27 -5.05
C GLN A 843 -26.98 3.06 -6.31
N GLU A 844 -27.39 2.39 -7.39
CA GLU A 844 -27.66 3.04 -8.68
C GLU A 844 -29.12 2.93 -9.12
N SER A 845 -29.77 1.79 -8.88
CA SER A 845 -31.05 1.49 -9.50
C SER A 845 -32.20 2.23 -8.81
N ALA A 846 -32.83 3.14 -9.55
CA ALA A 846 -33.99 3.90 -9.07
C ALA A 846 -35.34 3.34 -9.55
N ASP A 847 -35.34 2.55 -10.63
CA ASP A 847 -36.56 1.97 -11.22
C ASP A 847 -36.52 0.44 -11.21
N LEU A 848 -37.59 -0.17 -10.72
CA LEU A 848 -37.79 -1.62 -10.66
C LEU A 848 -38.97 -2.08 -11.55
N GLY A 849 -39.49 -1.24 -12.43
CA GLY A 849 -40.69 -1.53 -13.23
C GLY A 849 -40.58 -2.74 -14.17
N HIS A 850 -39.36 -3.14 -14.54
CA HIS A 850 -39.09 -4.34 -15.34
C HIS A 850 -39.37 -5.63 -14.56
N LEU A 851 -39.41 -5.57 -13.22
CA LEU A 851 -39.78 -6.73 -12.39
C LEU A 851 -41.21 -7.21 -12.65
N GLY A 852 -42.06 -6.38 -13.27
CA GLY A 852 -43.38 -6.79 -13.74
C GLY A 852 -43.36 -7.86 -14.84
N GLU A 853 -42.21 -8.13 -15.48
CA GLU A 853 -42.10 -9.21 -16.47
C GLU A 853 -42.00 -10.61 -15.84
N PHE A 854 -41.71 -10.71 -14.54
CA PHE A 854 -41.60 -11.99 -13.83
C PHE A 854 -42.99 -12.47 -13.40
N SER A 855 -43.61 -13.30 -14.23
CA SER A 855 -44.96 -13.81 -13.97
C SER A 855 -45.05 -14.77 -12.78
N GLN A 856 -43.93 -15.32 -12.29
CA GLN A 856 -43.89 -16.24 -11.14
C GLN A 856 -43.37 -15.58 -9.86
N LEU A 857 -43.01 -14.28 -9.89
CA LEU A 857 -42.43 -13.62 -8.73
C LEU A 857 -43.46 -13.48 -7.61
N THR A 858 -43.18 -14.12 -6.47
CA THR A 858 -44.05 -14.11 -5.27
C THR A 858 -43.46 -13.31 -4.13
N THR A 859 -42.12 -13.27 -4.04
CA THR A 859 -41.39 -12.62 -2.95
C THR A 859 -40.29 -11.71 -3.52
N LEU A 860 -40.31 -10.45 -3.11
CA LEU A 860 -39.26 -9.48 -3.42
C LEU A 860 -38.63 -8.99 -2.12
N VAL A 861 -37.30 -9.06 -2.05
CA VAL A 861 -36.50 -8.59 -0.92
C VAL A 861 -35.57 -7.49 -1.41
N LEU A 862 -35.65 -6.31 -0.80
CA LEU A 862 -34.79 -5.16 -1.09
C LEU A 862 -33.94 -4.87 0.15
N ILE A 863 -32.62 -4.87 0.01
CA ILE A 863 -31.67 -4.69 1.12
C ILE A 863 -30.69 -3.58 0.77
N ARG A 864 -30.66 -2.48 1.53
CA ARG A 864 -29.74 -1.35 1.31
C ARG A 864 -29.77 -0.81 -0.13
N CYS A 865 -30.97 -0.50 -0.61
CA CYS A 865 -31.19 0.08 -1.95
C CYS A 865 -31.65 1.55 -1.85
N PRO A 866 -30.75 2.51 -1.53
CA PRO A 866 -31.15 3.88 -1.16
C PRO A 866 -31.72 4.71 -2.32
N GLN A 867 -31.49 4.33 -3.58
CA GLN A 867 -32.03 5.07 -4.74
C GLN A 867 -33.45 4.66 -5.12
N VAL A 868 -33.97 3.56 -4.55
CA VAL A 868 -35.34 3.12 -4.79
C VAL A 868 -36.27 4.01 -3.96
N SER A 869 -36.85 5.04 -4.60
CA SER A 869 -37.70 6.03 -3.92
C SER A 869 -39.20 5.68 -3.91
N SER A 870 -39.66 4.83 -4.83
CA SER A 870 -41.07 4.44 -4.97
C SER A 870 -41.21 3.01 -5.52
N VAL A 871 -42.28 2.32 -5.11
CA VAL A 871 -42.64 0.98 -5.60
C VAL A 871 -43.83 0.98 -6.55
N GLU A 872 -44.28 2.14 -7.04
CA GLU A 872 -45.52 2.27 -7.81
C GLU A 872 -45.55 1.34 -9.04
N ARG A 873 -44.41 1.20 -9.71
CA ARG A 873 -44.22 0.39 -10.92
C ARG A 873 -44.16 -1.12 -10.66
N LEU A 874 -44.07 -1.56 -9.40
CA LEU A 874 -44.22 -2.97 -9.01
C LEU A 874 -45.67 -3.47 -9.14
N SER A 875 -46.65 -2.57 -9.32
CA SER A 875 -48.05 -2.92 -9.65
C SER A 875 -48.20 -3.89 -10.84
N ARG A 876 -47.20 -3.94 -11.73
CA ARG A 876 -47.15 -4.87 -12.86
C ARG A 876 -46.84 -6.31 -12.46
N ALA A 877 -46.25 -6.54 -11.28
CA ALA A 877 -45.95 -7.87 -10.74
C ALA A 877 -47.17 -8.43 -10.00
N SER A 878 -48.16 -8.92 -10.76
CA SER A 878 -49.48 -9.29 -10.25
C SER A 878 -49.52 -10.46 -9.24
N ASN A 879 -48.43 -11.23 -9.14
CA ASN A 879 -48.31 -12.37 -8.22
C ASN A 879 -47.47 -12.07 -6.98
N LEU A 880 -46.99 -10.84 -6.81
CA LEU A 880 -46.17 -10.45 -5.67
C LEU A 880 -47.01 -10.43 -4.39
N LYS A 881 -46.68 -11.31 -3.45
CA LYS A 881 -47.38 -11.49 -2.16
C LYS A 881 -46.59 -10.98 -0.97
N THR A 882 -45.27 -11.05 -1.05
CA THR A 882 -44.36 -10.67 0.04
C THR A 882 -43.38 -9.62 -0.44
N LEU A 883 -43.28 -8.52 0.30
CA LEU A 883 -42.28 -7.47 0.11
C LEU A 883 -41.50 -7.29 1.40
N MET A 884 -40.18 -7.35 1.30
CA MET A 884 -39.27 -7.06 2.39
C MET A 884 -38.39 -5.87 2.05
N LEU A 885 -38.39 -4.87 2.93
CA LEU A 885 -37.55 -3.68 2.88
C LEU A 885 -36.61 -3.75 4.08
N ASP A 886 -35.31 -3.85 3.85
CA ASP A 886 -34.29 -3.98 4.89
C ASP A 886 -33.24 -2.89 4.74
N SER A 887 -33.02 -2.13 5.80
CA SER A 887 -31.98 -1.11 5.90
C SER A 887 -32.06 -0.08 4.76
N MET A 888 -33.28 0.35 4.41
CA MET A 888 -33.56 1.34 3.37
C MET A 888 -34.80 2.18 3.70
N TYR A 889 -34.96 3.31 2.99
CA TYR A 889 -36.07 4.25 3.14
C TYR A 889 -36.75 4.49 1.79
N LEU A 890 -38.08 4.61 1.78
CA LEU A 890 -38.85 5.03 0.60
C LEU A 890 -39.29 6.50 0.78
N ASP A 891 -39.12 7.32 -0.25
CA ASP A 891 -39.63 8.70 -0.23
C ASP A 891 -41.16 8.73 -0.29
N ASP A 892 -41.75 7.77 -1.01
CA ASP A 892 -43.19 7.63 -1.19
C ASP A 892 -43.68 6.24 -0.78
N TYR A 893 -44.15 6.13 0.47
CA TYR A 893 -44.79 4.92 0.95
C TYR A 893 -46.22 4.75 0.43
N GLU A 894 -46.90 5.81 -0.08
CA GLU A 894 -48.24 5.67 -0.67
C GLU A 894 -48.23 4.73 -1.87
N SER A 895 -47.10 4.68 -2.57
CA SER A 895 -46.86 3.74 -3.66
C SER A 895 -47.08 2.26 -3.31
N LEU A 896 -47.04 1.86 -2.03
CA LEU A 896 -47.38 0.50 -1.59
C LEU A 896 -48.84 0.12 -1.90
N GLN A 897 -49.76 1.10 -1.98
CA GLN A 897 -51.16 0.84 -2.34
C GLN A 897 -51.31 0.38 -3.80
N SER A 898 -50.33 0.64 -4.66
CA SER A 898 -50.37 0.24 -6.07
C SER A 898 -50.17 -1.26 -6.27
N VAL A 899 -49.78 -2.01 -5.22
CA VAL A 899 -49.53 -3.46 -5.27
C VAL A 899 -50.64 -4.21 -4.50
N PRO A 900 -51.83 -4.39 -5.09
CA PRO A 900 -53.00 -4.89 -4.37
C PRO A 900 -52.89 -6.37 -3.96
N SER A 901 -51.97 -7.13 -4.57
CA SER A 901 -51.71 -8.54 -4.27
C SER A 901 -50.87 -8.76 -3.00
N LEU A 902 -50.34 -7.69 -2.40
CA LEU A 902 -49.45 -7.78 -1.25
C LEU A 902 -50.20 -8.26 0.00
N GLN A 903 -49.71 -9.34 0.61
CA GLN A 903 -50.27 -9.98 1.80
C GLN A 903 -49.31 -9.95 2.99
N SER A 904 -48.01 -9.89 2.73
CA SER A 904 -46.96 -9.87 3.75
C SER A 904 -46.02 -8.70 3.52
N LEU A 905 -45.78 -7.90 4.56
CA LEU A 905 -44.86 -6.77 4.54
C LEU A 905 -43.84 -6.91 5.67
N ILE A 906 -42.57 -6.80 5.33
CA ILE A 906 -41.45 -6.86 6.28
C ILE A 906 -40.69 -5.56 6.14
N ILE A 907 -40.60 -4.77 7.21
CA ILE A 907 -39.80 -3.54 7.24
C ILE A 907 -38.79 -3.70 8.36
N ARG A 908 -37.51 -3.74 8.00
CA ARG A 908 -36.39 -3.73 8.94
C ARG A 908 -35.63 -2.42 8.84
N ASP A 909 -35.72 -1.62 9.87
CA ASP A 909 -35.10 -0.31 9.93
C ASP A 909 -34.37 -0.10 11.27
N PRO A 910 -33.20 -0.75 11.43
CA PRO A 910 -32.41 -0.62 12.65
C PRO A 910 -31.86 0.80 12.87
N LEU A 911 -31.87 1.64 11.84
CA LEU A 911 -31.30 2.99 11.84
C LEU A 911 -32.36 4.09 12.04
N GLY A 912 -33.65 3.74 12.04
CA GLY A 912 -34.76 4.64 12.37
C GLY A 912 -35.06 5.67 11.27
N TYR A 913 -34.86 5.34 10.01
CA TYR A 913 -35.16 6.21 8.87
C TYR A 913 -36.67 6.38 8.60
N THR A 914 -37.50 5.44 9.03
CA THR A 914 -38.90 5.31 8.62
C THR A 914 -39.84 5.97 9.64
N GLN A 915 -40.49 7.08 9.28
CA GLN A 915 -41.57 7.66 10.10
C GLN A 915 -42.92 7.02 9.76
N ILE A 916 -43.51 6.26 10.67
CA ILE A 916 -44.77 5.49 10.45
C ILE A 916 -45.97 6.30 9.99
N SER A 917 -46.00 7.60 10.27
CA SER A 917 -47.01 8.50 9.73
C SER A 917 -47.07 8.45 8.20
N SER A 918 -45.96 8.10 7.52
CA SER A 918 -45.88 7.99 6.06
C SER A 918 -46.53 6.72 5.48
N LEU A 919 -46.74 5.66 6.26
CA LEU A 919 -47.32 4.42 5.73
C LEU A 919 -48.79 4.64 5.30
N PRO A 920 -49.23 4.15 4.14
CA PRO A 920 -50.62 4.29 3.73
C PRO A 920 -51.52 3.21 4.37
N ASP A 921 -52.83 3.34 4.18
CA ASP A 921 -53.79 2.29 4.54
C ASP A 921 -53.59 1.07 3.63
N LEU A 922 -53.30 -0.10 4.21
CA LEU A 922 -52.97 -1.34 3.50
C LEU A 922 -53.87 -2.48 3.99
N PRO A 923 -55.15 -2.51 3.59
CA PRO A 923 -56.15 -3.42 4.14
C PRO A 923 -55.97 -4.89 3.76
N ASN A 924 -55.12 -5.20 2.80
CA ASN A 924 -54.87 -6.57 2.31
C ASN A 924 -53.73 -7.28 3.05
N ILE A 925 -52.98 -6.58 3.90
CA ILE A 925 -51.87 -7.16 4.64
C ILE A 925 -52.40 -8.01 5.80
N VAL A 926 -51.90 -9.25 5.84
CA VAL A 926 -52.26 -10.29 6.79
C VAL A 926 -51.08 -10.62 7.72
N SER A 927 -49.85 -10.45 7.23
CA SER A 927 -48.62 -10.67 7.99
C SER A 927 -47.74 -9.42 7.96
N LEU A 928 -47.29 -8.97 9.13
CA LEU A 928 -46.48 -7.77 9.26
C LEU A 928 -45.29 -8.04 10.18
N LEU A 929 -44.07 -7.75 9.72
CA LEU A 929 -42.87 -7.72 10.55
C LEU A 929 -42.29 -6.30 10.55
N LEU A 930 -42.05 -5.77 11.74
CA LEU A 930 -41.51 -4.44 11.95
C LEU A 930 -40.30 -4.48 12.88
N GLU A 931 -39.16 -3.98 12.42
CA GLU A 931 -37.97 -3.77 13.25
C GLU A 931 -37.60 -2.27 13.29
N GLY A 932 -37.55 -1.66 14.49
CA GLY A 932 -37.35 -0.20 14.65
C GLY A 932 -38.10 0.44 15.83
N GLN A 933 -38.36 1.75 15.75
CA GLN A 933 -39.15 2.52 16.73
C GLN A 933 -40.54 2.83 16.16
N PHE A 934 -41.61 2.48 16.91
CA PHE A 934 -42.98 2.62 16.41
C PHE A 934 -43.97 3.29 17.36
N ASP A 935 -44.87 4.10 16.77
CA ASP A 935 -46.06 4.63 17.42
C ASP A 935 -47.26 3.70 17.16
N TRP A 936 -47.62 2.93 18.17
CA TRP A 936 -48.62 1.86 18.09
C TRP A 936 -50.06 2.39 17.92
N ASP A 937 -50.36 3.59 18.43
CA ASP A 937 -51.72 4.14 18.43
C ASP A 937 -52.22 4.47 17.01
N THR A 938 -51.30 4.71 16.07
CA THR A 938 -51.60 5.06 14.67
C THR A 938 -51.52 3.88 13.71
N LEU A 939 -50.94 2.75 14.14
CA LEU A 939 -50.56 1.64 13.26
C LEU A 939 -51.75 0.69 12.97
N TRP A 940 -52.61 0.46 13.96
CA TRP A 940 -53.74 -0.48 13.84
C TRP A 940 -54.76 -0.09 12.77
N ALA A 941 -55.01 1.22 12.60
CA ALA A 941 -55.96 1.73 11.62
C ALA A 941 -55.55 1.37 10.18
N LYS A 942 -54.24 1.23 9.94
CA LYS A 942 -53.66 0.96 8.62
C LYS A 942 -53.72 -0.51 8.21
N PHE A 943 -53.81 -1.44 9.18
CA PHE A 943 -53.77 -2.90 8.96
C PHE A 943 -54.95 -3.64 9.63
N PRO A 944 -56.20 -3.46 9.16
CA PRO A 944 -57.38 -4.00 9.81
C PRO A 944 -57.56 -5.53 9.73
N ARG A 945 -56.82 -6.22 8.86
CA ARG A 945 -56.94 -7.68 8.61
C ARG A 945 -55.74 -8.50 9.09
N LEU A 946 -54.97 -7.95 10.01
CA LEU A 946 -53.74 -8.57 10.48
C LEU A 946 -54.03 -9.88 11.24
N ILE A 947 -53.31 -10.94 10.88
CA ILE A 947 -53.37 -12.28 11.50
C ILE A 947 -52.04 -12.61 12.18
N SER A 948 -50.91 -12.17 11.61
CA SER A 948 -49.56 -12.38 12.16
C SER A 948 -48.83 -11.05 12.32
N LEU A 949 -48.28 -10.81 13.50
CA LEU A 949 -47.50 -9.62 13.83
C LEU A 949 -46.18 -10.02 14.49
N SER A 950 -45.06 -9.58 13.91
CA SER A 950 -43.73 -9.71 14.52
C SER A 950 -43.11 -8.34 14.73
N ILE A 951 -42.62 -8.07 15.93
CA ILE A 951 -42.04 -6.79 16.31
C ILE A 951 -40.66 -7.04 16.90
N GLU A 952 -39.67 -6.31 16.41
CA GLU A 952 -38.32 -6.28 16.96
C GLU A 952 -37.94 -4.83 17.27
N THR A 953 -37.65 -4.51 18.53
CA THR A 953 -37.35 -3.13 18.92
C THR A 953 -36.29 -3.07 20.00
N VAL A 954 -35.48 -2.02 20.00
CA VAL A 954 -34.47 -1.81 21.04
C VAL A 954 -35.02 -1.01 22.21
N THR A 955 -36.26 -0.51 22.11
CA THR A 955 -36.91 0.33 23.11
C THR A 955 -38.03 -0.41 23.85
N PRO A 956 -38.35 -0.02 25.10
CA PRO A 956 -39.45 -0.63 25.84
C PRO A 956 -40.79 -0.43 25.12
N ILE A 957 -41.55 -1.52 24.91
CA ILE A 957 -42.85 -1.47 24.20
C ILE A 957 -44.01 -0.94 25.06
N GLY A 958 -43.80 -0.79 26.37
CA GLY A 958 -44.85 -0.49 27.35
C GLY A 958 -45.87 -1.62 27.50
N SER A 959 -47.15 -1.27 27.70
CA SER A 959 -48.27 -2.22 27.79
C SER A 959 -48.83 -2.59 26.42
N LEU A 960 -49.24 -3.84 26.23
CA LEU A 960 -49.85 -4.34 24.99
C LEU A 960 -51.35 -4.02 24.87
N GLN A 961 -51.87 -3.00 25.56
CA GLN A 961 -53.30 -2.67 25.53
C GLN A 961 -53.82 -2.33 24.12
N TRP A 962 -52.94 -1.80 23.26
CA TRP A 962 -53.22 -1.50 21.85
C TRP A 962 -53.60 -2.74 21.00
N LEU A 963 -53.36 -3.96 21.51
CA LEU A 963 -53.85 -5.19 20.87
C LEU A 963 -55.38 -5.29 20.84
N ASP A 964 -56.11 -4.51 21.64
CA ASP A 964 -57.58 -4.44 21.60
C ASP A 964 -58.15 -4.07 20.23
N ARG A 965 -57.34 -3.43 19.40
CA ARG A 965 -57.65 -3.06 18.03
C ARG A 965 -57.44 -4.19 17.02
N TRP A 966 -56.75 -5.28 17.37
CA TRP A 966 -56.42 -6.42 16.49
C TRP A 966 -56.94 -7.76 17.02
N GLN A 967 -58.26 -7.84 17.24
CA GLN A 967 -58.91 -9.02 17.83
C GLN A 967 -58.76 -10.31 16.99
N SER A 968 -58.43 -10.21 15.70
CA SER A 968 -58.24 -11.35 14.79
C SER A 968 -56.81 -11.92 14.78
N LEU A 969 -55.90 -11.39 15.60
CA LEU A 969 -54.50 -11.81 15.62
C LEU A 969 -54.36 -13.27 16.11
N GLU A 970 -53.76 -14.13 15.30
CA GLU A 970 -53.50 -15.54 15.62
C GLU A 970 -52.03 -15.79 16.03
N SER A 971 -51.08 -14.99 15.53
CA SER A 971 -49.65 -15.12 15.85
C SER A 971 -49.05 -13.78 16.24
N LEU A 972 -48.35 -13.75 17.37
CA LEU A 972 -47.64 -12.58 17.88
C LEU A 972 -46.22 -12.95 18.29
N SER A 973 -45.24 -12.26 17.73
CA SER A 973 -43.83 -12.35 18.11
C SER A 973 -43.33 -10.97 18.52
N ILE A 974 -42.78 -10.84 19.72
CA ILE A 974 -42.21 -9.58 20.20
C ILE A 974 -40.80 -9.85 20.69
N SER A 975 -39.86 -9.03 20.25
CA SER A 975 -38.49 -8.95 20.74
C SER A 975 -38.23 -7.51 21.19
N ALA A 976 -37.94 -7.29 22.47
CA ALA A 976 -37.60 -5.98 22.99
C ALA A 976 -36.59 -6.06 24.12
N ARG A 977 -35.72 -5.05 24.26
CA ARG A 977 -34.74 -4.93 25.37
C ARG A 977 -35.22 -3.91 26.42
N ASP A 978 -34.69 -4.01 27.64
CA ASP A 978 -34.90 -3.06 28.75
C ASP A 978 -36.36 -2.84 29.22
N GLN A 979 -37.20 -3.90 29.27
CA GLN A 979 -38.54 -3.79 29.87
C GLN A 979 -38.54 -4.12 31.37
N SER A 980 -39.07 -3.18 32.18
CA SER A 980 -39.07 -3.30 33.65
C SER A 980 -40.40 -3.78 34.26
N GLU A 981 -41.56 -3.66 33.59
CA GLU A 981 -42.87 -4.19 34.06
C GLU A 981 -44.00 -3.94 33.02
N GLY A 982 -45.04 -4.81 32.97
CA GLY A 982 -46.32 -4.52 32.27
C GLY A 982 -46.56 -5.12 30.86
N VAL A 983 -45.71 -6.05 30.40
CA VAL A 983 -45.76 -6.59 29.04
C VAL A 983 -46.99 -7.45 28.76
N THR A 984 -47.51 -8.15 29.77
CA THR A 984 -48.61 -9.10 29.58
C THR A 984 -49.99 -8.43 29.60
N SER A 985 -50.09 -7.18 30.09
CA SER A 985 -51.35 -6.45 30.13
C SER A 985 -51.79 -6.05 28.72
N GLY A 986 -52.95 -6.56 28.29
CA GLY A 986 -53.50 -6.37 26.95
C GLY A 986 -53.62 -7.67 26.15
N LEU A 987 -52.97 -8.77 26.56
CA LEU A 987 -53.14 -10.09 25.94
C LEU A 987 -54.58 -10.62 26.08
N GLU A 988 -55.31 -10.17 27.10
CA GLU A 988 -56.75 -10.43 27.26
C GLU A 988 -57.62 -9.97 26.09
N ASN A 989 -57.13 -9.04 25.27
CA ASN A 989 -57.89 -8.50 24.15
C ASN A 989 -57.75 -9.30 22.84
N VAL A 990 -56.91 -10.35 22.83
CA VAL A 990 -56.62 -11.19 21.65
C VAL A 990 -56.92 -12.68 21.92
N PRO A 991 -58.19 -13.06 22.18
CA PRO A 991 -58.55 -14.40 22.63
C PRO A 991 -58.38 -15.50 21.55
N TYR A 992 -58.12 -15.12 20.30
CA TYR A 992 -57.94 -16.04 19.17
C TYR A 992 -56.48 -16.43 18.91
N MET A 993 -55.53 -15.92 19.70
CA MET A 993 -54.11 -16.19 19.57
C MET A 993 -53.79 -17.69 19.70
N ARG A 994 -53.04 -18.22 18.73
CA ARG A 994 -52.53 -19.59 18.67
C ARG A 994 -51.04 -19.68 18.94
N GLU A 995 -50.28 -18.66 18.54
CA GLU A 995 -48.83 -18.63 18.73
C GLU A 995 -48.40 -17.33 19.42
N LEU A 996 -47.60 -17.47 20.48
CA LEU A 996 -47.02 -16.34 21.21
C LEU A 996 -45.52 -16.56 21.37
N THR A 997 -44.72 -15.60 20.91
CA THR A 997 -43.27 -15.57 21.07
C THR A 997 -42.84 -14.29 21.76
N LEU A 998 -42.12 -14.40 22.89
CA LEU A 998 -41.58 -13.27 23.63
C LEU A 998 -40.07 -13.47 23.82
N LYS A 999 -39.27 -12.55 23.28
CA LYS A 999 -37.79 -12.62 23.32
C LYS A 999 -37.20 -11.42 24.04
N PHE A 1000 -36.31 -11.65 24.99
CA PHE A 1000 -35.54 -10.63 25.75
C PHE A 1000 -36.39 -9.66 26.61
N ILE A 1001 -37.68 -9.94 26.73
CA ILE A 1001 -38.68 -9.06 27.35
C ILE A 1001 -39.02 -9.50 28.77
N LEU A 1002 -38.90 -10.79 29.07
CA LEU A 1002 -39.34 -11.35 30.34
C LEU A 1002 -38.30 -11.09 31.45
N PRO A 1003 -38.76 -10.91 32.70
CA PRO A 1003 -37.85 -10.74 33.84
C PRO A 1003 -37.02 -12.00 34.08
N ALA A 1004 -35.92 -11.85 34.83
CA ALA A 1004 -35.01 -12.94 35.17
C ALA A 1004 -35.67 -14.02 36.07
N TYR A 1005 -36.79 -13.71 36.72
CA TYR A 1005 -37.58 -14.70 37.46
C TYR A 1005 -39.01 -14.64 36.97
N VAL A 1006 -39.51 -15.77 36.46
CA VAL A 1006 -40.91 -15.94 36.06
C VAL A 1006 -41.50 -17.11 36.84
N GLY A 1007 -42.38 -16.81 37.78
CA GLY A 1007 -43.06 -17.80 38.61
C GLY A 1007 -44.18 -18.52 37.88
N ASP A 1008 -44.67 -19.60 38.50
CA ASP A 1008 -45.77 -20.42 37.96
C ASP A 1008 -47.09 -19.65 37.86
N LYS A 1009 -47.33 -18.71 38.80
CA LYS A 1009 -48.48 -17.78 38.78
C LYS A 1009 -48.37 -16.73 37.68
N ASP A 1010 -47.18 -16.22 37.39
CA ASP A 1010 -46.99 -15.16 36.39
C ASP A 1010 -47.29 -15.72 34.98
N LEU A 1011 -46.83 -16.94 34.70
CA LEU A 1011 -47.18 -17.66 33.47
C LEU A 1011 -48.66 -18.04 33.40
N GLU A 1012 -49.26 -18.44 34.53
CA GLU A 1012 -50.70 -18.70 34.61
C GLU A 1012 -51.52 -17.44 34.27
N GLU A 1013 -51.17 -16.28 34.84
CA GLU A 1013 -51.86 -15.01 34.57
C GLU A 1013 -51.68 -14.54 33.12
N MET A 1014 -50.51 -14.75 32.54
CA MET A 1014 -50.23 -14.41 31.13
C MET A 1014 -51.05 -15.25 30.14
N ILE A 1015 -51.24 -16.53 30.42
CA ILE A 1015 -51.77 -17.50 29.44
C ILE A 1015 -53.26 -17.77 29.63
N LYS A 1016 -53.79 -17.61 30.85
CA LYS A 1016 -55.23 -17.70 31.14
C LYS A 1016 -56.15 -16.90 30.19
N PRO A 1017 -55.80 -15.68 29.73
CA PRO A 1017 -56.59 -14.96 28.74
C PRO A 1017 -56.56 -15.56 27.31
N LEU A 1018 -55.67 -16.51 27.02
CA LEU A 1018 -55.41 -17.05 25.68
C LEU A 1018 -55.84 -18.53 25.57
N PRO A 1019 -57.15 -18.84 25.54
CA PRO A 1019 -57.66 -20.22 25.62
C PRO A 1019 -57.36 -21.08 24.37
N ARG A 1020 -56.91 -20.47 23.28
CA ARG A 1020 -56.61 -21.12 22.00
C ARG A 1020 -55.11 -21.23 21.70
N LEU A 1021 -54.24 -20.89 22.65
CA LEU A 1021 -52.81 -20.90 22.44
C LEU A 1021 -52.30 -22.35 22.30
N GLU A 1022 -51.67 -22.62 21.16
CA GLU A 1022 -51.11 -23.92 20.79
C GLU A 1022 -49.58 -23.95 20.97
N LYS A 1023 -48.91 -22.80 20.79
CA LYS A 1023 -47.44 -22.69 20.90
C LYS A 1023 -47.02 -21.45 21.68
N LEU A 1024 -46.12 -21.64 22.65
CA LEU A 1024 -45.49 -20.60 23.44
C LEU A 1024 -43.97 -20.69 23.32
N THR A 1025 -43.32 -19.62 22.88
CA THR A 1025 -41.86 -19.51 22.82
C THR A 1025 -41.38 -18.37 23.71
N LEU A 1026 -40.51 -18.68 24.66
CA LEU A 1026 -39.91 -17.69 25.57
C LEU A 1026 -38.40 -17.74 25.46
N GLU A 1027 -37.77 -16.59 25.29
CA GLU A 1027 -36.34 -16.47 25.08
C GLU A 1027 -35.74 -15.37 25.98
N TRP A 1028 -34.65 -15.71 26.66
CA TRP A 1028 -33.88 -14.81 27.52
C TRP A 1028 -32.49 -14.55 26.94
N ASP A 1029 -31.87 -13.45 27.37
CA ASP A 1029 -30.51 -13.10 26.97
C ASP A 1029 -29.50 -14.07 27.63
N LYS A 1030 -28.42 -14.44 26.92
CA LYS A 1030 -27.43 -15.42 27.40
C LYS A 1030 -26.73 -15.01 28.69
N GLY A 1031 -26.70 -13.70 28.99
CA GLY A 1031 -26.15 -13.16 30.25
C GLY A 1031 -27.15 -13.15 31.43
N GLN A 1032 -28.43 -13.42 31.18
CA GLN A 1032 -29.50 -13.31 32.18
C GLN A 1032 -29.66 -14.65 32.90
N LEU A 1033 -29.43 -14.71 34.23
CA LEU A 1033 -29.60 -15.92 35.05
C LEU A 1033 -31.08 -16.28 35.25
N ALA A 1034 -31.79 -16.56 34.15
CA ALA A 1034 -33.23 -16.68 34.14
C ALA A 1034 -33.73 -17.97 34.81
N VAL A 1035 -34.70 -17.85 35.70
CA VAL A 1035 -35.38 -18.96 36.38
C VAL A 1035 -36.87 -18.94 36.05
N VAL A 1036 -37.37 -20.06 35.53
CA VAL A 1036 -38.75 -20.20 35.02
C VAL A 1036 -39.42 -21.41 35.65
N ASP A 1037 -40.65 -21.25 36.14
CA ASP A 1037 -41.45 -22.35 36.69
C ASP A 1037 -42.69 -22.65 35.84
N ILE A 1038 -42.65 -23.74 35.08
CA ILE A 1038 -43.74 -24.14 34.17
C ILE A 1038 -44.73 -25.14 34.80
N SER A 1039 -44.64 -25.41 36.11
CA SER A 1039 -45.38 -26.49 36.78
C SER A 1039 -46.90 -26.43 36.59
N ARG A 1040 -47.49 -25.23 36.53
CA ARG A 1040 -48.94 -25.03 36.39
C ARG A 1040 -49.44 -25.08 34.95
N LEU A 1041 -48.58 -24.84 33.97
CA LEU A 1041 -48.96 -24.78 32.55
C LEU A 1041 -49.48 -26.13 32.03
N ALA A 1042 -48.87 -27.22 32.49
CA ALA A 1042 -49.30 -28.57 32.19
C ALA A 1042 -50.76 -28.87 32.57
N ARG A 1043 -51.26 -28.27 33.66
CA ARG A 1043 -52.63 -28.48 34.14
C ARG A 1043 -53.64 -27.58 33.44
N LEU A 1044 -53.23 -26.34 33.13
CA LEU A 1044 -54.11 -25.33 32.53
C LEU A 1044 -54.34 -25.59 31.04
N MET A 1045 -53.28 -25.93 30.30
CA MET A 1045 -53.36 -26.17 28.86
C MET A 1045 -52.60 -27.45 28.46
N PRO A 1046 -53.28 -28.62 28.50
CA PRO A 1046 -52.64 -29.91 28.31
C PRO A 1046 -52.11 -30.16 26.89
N ASN A 1047 -52.47 -29.32 25.91
CA ASN A 1047 -52.05 -29.42 24.51
C ASN A 1047 -51.01 -28.37 24.10
N LEU A 1048 -50.59 -27.47 25.00
CA LEU A 1048 -49.64 -26.41 24.67
C LEU A 1048 -48.24 -26.97 24.41
N ALA A 1049 -47.62 -26.55 23.30
CA ALA A 1049 -46.21 -26.74 23.00
C ALA A 1049 -45.39 -25.55 23.52
N ILE A 1050 -44.34 -25.83 24.30
CA ILE A 1050 -43.54 -24.84 25.01
C ILE A 1050 -42.09 -24.92 24.51
N SER A 1051 -41.55 -23.81 24.03
CA SER A 1051 -40.13 -23.65 23.70
C SER A 1051 -39.49 -22.62 24.62
N LEU A 1052 -38.42 -23.02 25.30
CA LEU A 1052 -37.66 -22.15 26.22
C LEU A 1052 -36.23 -22.05 25.70
N LYS A 1053 -35.73 -20.82 25.51
CA LYS A 1053 -34.37 -20.56 25.03
C LYS A 1053 -33.60 -19.67 26.00
N GLY A 1054 -32.36 -20.03 26.35
CA GLY A 1054 -31.49 -19.20 27.20
C GLY A 1054 -31.89 -19.15 28.69
N ALA A 1055 -32.76 -20.06 29.16
CA ALA A 1055 -33.17 -20.11 30.56
C ALA A 1055 -32.19 -20.93 31.42
N HIS A 1056 -31.57 -20.32 32.43
CA HIS A 1056 -30.60 -20.99 33.31
C HIS A 1056 -31.23 -22.11 34.16
N LYS A 1057 -32.46 -21.94 34.67
CA LYS A 1057 -33.10 -22.95 35.53
C LYS A 1057 -34.59 -23.06 35.27
N ILE A 1058 -35.03 -24.26 34.89
CA ILE A 1058 -36.43 -24.54 34.58
C ILE A 1058 -37.00 -25.51 35.64
N ARG A 1059 -38.15 -25.19 36.23
CA ARG A 1059 -38.87 -26.03 37.22
C ARG A 1059 -40.20 -26.52 36.63
N GLY A 1060 -40.63 -27.73 37.00
CA GLY A 1060 -41.93 -28.27 36.57
C GLY A 1060 -41.90 -29.01 35.23
N THR A 1061 -40.71 -29.30 34.68
CA THR A 1061 -40.55 -30.03 33.41
C THR A 1061 -41.11 -31.45 33.49
N GLU A 1062 -41.12 -32.04 34.68
CA GLU A 1062 -41.72 -33.34 34.98
C GLU A 1062 -43.24 -33.40 34.75
N ASN A 1063 -43.92 -32.24 34.72
CA ASN A 1063 -45.36 -32.16 34.52
C ASN A 1063 -45.75 -32.02 33.03
N VAL A 1064 -44.79 -31.77 32.13
CA VAL A 1064 -45.02 -31.56 30.69
C VAL A 1064 -44.42 -32.72 29.90
N ALA A 1065 -45.17 -33.25 28.92
CA ALA A 1065 -44.65 -34.34 28.08
C ALA A 1065 -43.44 -33.85 27.24
N ARG A 1066 -42.39 -34.66 27.13
CA ARG A 1066 -41.13 -34.31 26.42
C ARG A 1066 -41.33 -33.86 24.97
N GLU A 1067 -42.30 -34.44 24.26
CA GLU A 1067 -42.61 -34.09 22.86
C GLU A 1067 -43.18 -32.66 22.71
N ARG A 1068 -43.62 -32.05 23.81
CA ARG A 1068 -44.21 -30.70 23.84
C ARG A 1068 -43.28 -29.67 24.47
N LEU A 1069 -42.07 -30.07 24.86
CA LEU A 1069 -41.12 -29.20 25.57
C LEU A 1069 -39.79 -29.17 24.82
N ASN A 1070 -39.48 -28.03 24.21
CA ASN A 1070 -38.21 -27.79 23.52
C ASN A 1070 -37.35 -26.81 24.32
N ILE A 1071 -36.29 -27.30 24.95
CA ILE A 1071 -35.35 -26.48 25.74
C ILE A 1071 -34.06 -26.37 24.94
N ILE A 1072 -33.67 -25.13 24.66
CA ILE A 1072 -32.41 -24.80 23.99
C ILE A 1072 -31.62 -23.96 24.98
N GLU A 1073 -30.50 -24.50 25.47
CA GLU A 1073 -29.62 -23.80 26.42
C GLU A 1073 -28.99 -22.55 25.82
#